data_AF-A0A833Z0P2-F1
#
_entry.id   AF-A0A833Z0P2-F1
#
_cell.length_a   1.000
_cell.length_b   1.000
_cell.length_c   1.000
_cell.angle_alpha   90.00
_cell.angle_beta   90.00
_cell.angle_gamma   90.00
#
_symmetry.space_group_name_H-M   'P 1'
#
loop_
_entity.id
_entity.type
_entity.pdbx_description
1 polymer ?
#
loop_
_entity_poly.entity_id
_entity_poly.type
_entity_poly.pdbx_seq_one_letter_code
_entity_poly.pdbx_strand_id
1 'polypeptide(L)'
;MTTILKPSADFLTSNKLLKYSWFFFDVLIKSMAQHLIENSKVKVLRNQRFPASYHHAVETVVNMLMPHITQKFRDNPEASKNANHSLAVFIKRCFTFMDRGFVFKQINNYISCFAPGDPKTLFEYKFEFLRVVCNHEHYIPLNLPMPFGKGRIQRYQDLQLDYSLTDEFCRNHFLVGLLLREVGTALQEFREVRLIAISMLKNLLIKHSFDDRYASRSHQARIATLYLPLFGLLIENVQRINVRDVSPFPVNAGSTVKEESLILPAVNPLVTPQKSGNTLDNNLHKDLFGAISGIASPYTTSTPNINSVRNADSRGSLISTDSGNSLPERNSEKSNSLDKHQQSGTLGNSVVRCDKLDQSEIKSLLMCFLYILKSMSDDALFTYWNKASTSELMDFFTISEVCLHQFQYMGKRYIARTGMMHARLQQLGSLDNSLTFNHSYGHSDADVLHQSLLEANIATEVCLTVLDTLSLFTLAFKNQLLTDHGHNPLMKKVFDVYLCFLQKHQSETALKNVFTALRSLIYKFPSTFYEGRADMCAALCYEILKFCNSKLSSIRSEASQLLYFLMRNNFDYTGKKSFVRTHLQVIISVSQLIADVVGIGGTRFQQSLSIINNCANSDRLIKHTTFSSDVKDLTKRIRTVLMATAQMKEHENDPEMLVDLQYSLAKSYASTPELRKTWLDSMARIHVKNGDLSEAAMCYVHVTALVAEYLTRKGMFRQGCTAFRMITPNIDEEASMMEDVGMQDVHFNEDVLMELLEQCADGLWKAERYELIADIYKLIIPIYEKRRDFERLAHLYDTLHQAYSKVTEVMHSGRRLLGTYFRVAFFGQQYQFTDSETDVEGFFEDEDGKEYIYKEPKLTPLSEISQRLLKLYSDKFGSENVKMIQDSGKINPKDLDSKYAYIQVTHVIPFFDEKELQERKTEFERSHNIRRFMFEMPFTQTGKRQGGVEEQCKRRTILTAIHCFPYVKKRIPVMYQHHTDLNPIEVAIDEMSKKVAELRQLCSSAEVDMIKLQLKLQGSVSVQVNAGPLAYARAFLDDTNTKRYPDNKVKLLKEVFRQFVEACGQALAVNERLIKEDQLEYQEEMKANYREMAKELSEIMHEQICPLEEKTSVLPNSLHIFNAISGTPTGTMVHGMTSSSSVL
;
A
#
# COMPACT_ATOMS: atom_id res chain seq x y z
N MET A 1 51.86 -17.20 50.49
CA MET A 1 50.68 -16.67 49.77
C MET A 1 49.39 -16.95 50.52
N THR A 2 48.94 -18.20 50.63
CA THR A 2 47.67 -18.59 51.32
C THR A 2 47.50 -17.99 52.72
N THR A 3 48.56 -17.90 53.52
CA THR A 3 48.57 -17.24 54.84
C THR A 3 48.21 -15.75 54.81
N ILE A 4 48.58 -15.03 53.74
CA ILE A 4 48.35 -13.59 53.54
C ILE A 4 46.99 -13.32 52.85
N LEU A 5 46.43 -14.33 52.19
CA LEU A 5 45.09 -14.28 51.57
C LEU A 5 43.97 -14.67 52.55
N LYS A 6 44.27 -14.96 53.82
CA LYS A 6 43.22 -15.19 54.83
C LYS A 6 42.47 -13.88 55.13
N PRO A 7 41.16 -13.94 55.43
CA PRO A 7 40.39 -12.75 55.84
C PRO A 7 40.96 -12.04 57.09
N SER A 8 41.71 -12.76 57.93
CA SER A 8 42.35 -12.26 59.14
C SER A 8 43.74 -11.60 58.92
N ALA A 9 44.18 -11.41 57.68
CA ALA A 9 45.47 -10.82 57.36
C ALA A 9 45.37 -9.30 57.14
N ASP A 10 46.45 -8.56 57.43
CA ASP A 10 46.52 -7.11 57.23
C ASP A 10 46.17 -6.70 55.79
N PHE A 11 45.29 -5.71 55.66
CA PHE A 11 44.79 -5.17 54.41
C PHE A 11 45.91 -4.59 53.53
N LEU A 12 46.87 -3.87 54.12
CA LEU A 12 47.99 -3.27 53.37
C LEU A 12 48.90 -4.35 52.77
N THR A 13 49.19 -5.40 53.54
CA THR A 13 49.98 -6.55 53.11
C THR A 13 49.24 -7.38 52.05
N SER A 14 47.94 -7.60 52.23
CA SER A 14 47.08 -8.27 51.24
C SER A 14 47.04 -7.50 49.92
N ASN A 15 46.86 -6.18 49.96
CA ASN A 15 46.80 -5.31 48.78
C ASN A 15 48.14 -5.28 48.01
N LYS A 16 49.28 -5.21 48.71
CA LYS A 16 50.60 -5.36 48.11
C LYS A 16 50.77 -6.72 47.43
N LEU A 17 50.30 -7.81 48.04
CA LEU A 17 50.32 -9.15 47.43
C LEU A 17 49.50 -9.20 46.12
N LEU A 18 48.33 -8.57 46.08
CA LEU A 18 47.50 -8.50 44.86
C LEU A 18 48.21 -7.72 43.75
N LYS A 19 48.76 -6.54 44.05
CA LYS A 19 49.49 -5.68 43.11
C LYS A 19 50.73 -6.36 42.51
N TYR A 20 51.49 -7.12 43.32
CA TYR A 20 52.70 -7.82 42.90
C TYR A 20 52.51 -9.32 42.66
N SER A 21 51.27 -9.78 42.49
CA SER A 21 50.92 -11.20 42.32
C SER A 21 51.63 -11.86 41.13
N TRP A 22 51.87 -11.12 40.04
CA TRP A 22 52.61 -11.59 38.87
C TRP A 22 53.98 -12.19 39.22
N PHE A 23 54.70 -11.58 40.17
CA PHE A 23 56.03 -12.02 40.58
C PHE A 23 55.97 -13.37 41.28
N PHE A 24 55.04 -13.53 42.23
CA PHE A 24 54.87 -14.79 42.95
C PHE A 24 54.40 -15.92 42.03
N PHE A 25 53.53 -15.64 41.07
CA PHE A 25 53.10 -16.62 40.08
C PHE A 25 54.20 -17.00 39.08
N ASP A 26 55.05 -16.06 38.66
CA ASP A 26 56.21 -16.36 37.81
C ASP A 26 57.26 -17.21 38.57
N VAL A 27 57.52 -16.91 39.84
CA VAL A 27 58.34 -17.76 40.71
C VAL A 27 57.74 -19.16 40.84
N LEU A 28 56.43 -19.28 41.09
CA LEU A 28 55.75 -20.59 41.15
C LEU A 28 55.92 -21.39 39.85
N ILE A 29 55.73 -20.77 38.68
CA ILE A 29 55.91 -21.42 37.38
C ILE A 29 57.36 -21.85 37.16
N LYS A 30 58.34 -21.03 37.54
CA LYS A 30 59.77 -21.37 37.46
C LYS A 30 60.13 -22.52 38.40
N SER A 31 59.64 -22.52 39.64
CA SER A 31 59.80 -23.62 40.59
C SER A 31 59.11 -24.91 40.12
N MET A 32 57.95 -24.83 39.46
CA MET A 32 57.30 -25.98 38.82
C MET A 32 58.17 -26.57 37.71
N ALA A 33 58.74 -25.73 36.84
CA ALA A 33 59.64 -26.17 35.78
C ALA A 33 60.90 -26.83 36.35
N GLN A 34 61.55 -26.18 37.33
CA GLN A 34 62.73 -26.67 38.02
C GLN A 34 62.48 -28.03 38.70
N HIS A 35 61.39 -28.16 39.46
CA HIS A 35 61.00 -29.43 40.10
C HIS A 35 60.86 -30.58 39.09
N LEU A 36 60.30 -30.32 37.91
CA LEU A 36 60.13 -31.34 36.87
C LEU A 36 61.46 -31.72 36.19
N ILE A 37 62.40 -30.78 36.08
CA ILE A 37 63.74 -31.02 35.52
C ILE A 37 64.57 -31.83 36.53
N GLU A 38 64.69 -31.37 37.77
CA GLU A 38 65.46 -32.01 38.83
C GLU A 38 64.99 -33.45 39.10
N ASN A 39 63.68 -33.69 39.09
CA ASN A 39 63.10 -35.02 39.29
C ASN A 39 62.90 -35.81 37.98
N SER A 40 63.42 -35.33 36.84
CA SER A 40 63.29 -35.94 35.50
C SER A 40 61.85 -36.24 35.04
N LYS A 41 60.84 -35.61 35.65
CA LYS A 41 59.40 -35.87 35.39
C LYS A 41 58.87 -35.21 34.11
N VAL A 42 59.65 -34.39 33.40
CA VAL A 42 59.22 -33.69 32.18
C VAL A 42 58.65 -34.66 31.13
N LYS A 43 59.24 -35.86 30.96
CA LYS A 43 58.80 -36.88 29.99
C LYS A 43 57.57 -37.68 30.43
N VAL A 44 57.15 -37.58 31.69
CA VAL A 44 56.02 -38.32 32.27
C VAL A 44 54.69 -37.65 31.88
N LEU A 45 53.61 -38.43 31.81
CA LEU A 45 52.24 -37.95 31.60
C LEU A 45 51.88 -36.83 32.59
N ARG A 46 51.17 -35.81 32.09
CA ARG A 46 50.90 -34.56 32.84
C ARG A 46 50.19 -34.76 34.18
N ASN A 47 49.34 -35.78 34.29
CA ASN A 47 48.61 -36.17 35.50
C ASN A 47 49.47 -36.88 36.58
N GLN A 48 50.69 -37.30 36.26
CA GLN A 48 51.63 -37.97 37.18
C GLN A 48 52.83 -37.08 37.56
N ARG A 49 52.91 -35.87 36.98
CA ARG A 49 54.04 -34.94 37.18
C ARG A 49 54.10 -34.35 38.59
N PHE A 50 52.94 -34.08 39.20
CA PHE A 50 52.81 -33.50 40.53
C PHE A 50 51.93 -34.38 41.43
N PRO A 51 52.17 -34.42 42.76
CA PRO A 51 51.31 -35.15 43.69
C PRO A 51 49.97 -34.45 43.90
N ALA A 52 48.94 -35.19 44.32
CA ALA A 52 47.60 -34.66 44.59
C ALA A 52 47.59 -33.51 45.62
N SER A 53 48.50 -33.54 46.61
CA SER A 53 48.69 -32.45 47.58
C SER A 53 49.12 -31.13 46.91
N TYR A 54 49.91 -31.19 45.84
CA TYR A 54 50.31 -30.00 45.08
C TYR A 54 49.16 -29.45 44.24
N HIS A 55 48.37 -30.33 43.61
CA HIS A 55 47.13 -29.93 42.94
C HIS A 55 46.16 -29.23 43.91
N HIS A 56 45.98 -29.77 45.11
CA HIS A 56 45.16 -29.15 46.14
C HIS A 56 45.74 -27.82 46.64
N ALA A 57 47.06 -27.67 46.76
CA ALA A 57 47.69 -26.41 47.13
C ALA A 57 47.50 -25.32 46.06
N VAL A 58 47.61 -25.67 44.78
CA VAL A 58 47.32 -24.75 43.66
C VAL A 58 45.84 -24.35 43.67
N GLU A 59 44.92 -25.32 43.73
CA GLU A 59 43.47 -25.06 43.84
C GLU A 59 43.13 -24.15 45.04
N THR A 60 43.78 -24.38 46.19
CA THR A 60 43.64 -23.52 47.38
C THR A 60 44.11 -22.09 47.13
N VAL A 61 45.25 -21.89 46.44
CA VAL A 61 45.75 -20.55 46.09
C VAL A 61 44.79 -19.83 45.15
N VAL A 62 44.27 -20.52 44.13
CA VAL A 62 43.28 -19.94 43.19
C VAL A 62 42.01 -19.56 43.96
N ASN A 63 41.41 -20.50 44.71
CA ASN A 63 40.18 -20.28 45.47
C ASN A 63 40.31 -19.16 46.53
N MET A 64 41.45 -19.05 47.22
CA MET A 64 41.69 -17.95 48.17
C MET A 64 41.89 -16.60 47.48
N LEU A 65 42.30 -16.56 46.22
CA LEU A 65 42.48 -15.31 45.48
C LEU A 65 41.16 -14.77 44.89
N MET A 66 40.21 -15.64 44.52
CA MET A 66 38.97 -15.22 43.84
C MET A 66 38.18 -14.13 44.58
N PRO A 67 37.88 -14.24 45.90
CA PRO A 67 37.10 -13.22 46.61
C PRO A 67 37.80 -11.86 46.68
N HIS A 68 39.13 -11.84 46.71
CA HIS A 68 39.90 -10.59 46.66
C HIS A 68 39.84 -9.92 45.28
N ILE A 69 39.52 -10.67 44.21
CA ILE A 69 39.27 -10.11 42.88
C ILE A 69 37.80 -9.73 42.71
N THR A 70 36.84 -10.60 43.07
CA THR A 70 35.42 -10.37 42.78
C THR A 70 34.69 -9.49 43.80
N GLN A 71 35.14 -9.42 45.06
CA GLN A 71 34.48 -8.62 46.10
C GLN A 71 35.21 -7.28 46.38
N LYS A 72 36.54 -7.25 46.31
CA LYS A 72 37.37 -6.06 46.66
C LYS A 72 37.76 -5.17 45.48
N PHE A 73 37.22 -5.42 44.28
CA PHE A 73 37.54 -4.62 43.08
C PHE A 73 37.18 -3.14 43.20
N ARG A 74 36.18 -2.79 44.02
CA ARG A 74 35.80 -1.39 44.29
C ARG A 74 36.82 -0.68 45.18
N ASP A 75 37.35 -1.37 46.17
CA ASP A 75 38.29 -0.80 47.16
C ASP A 75 39.70 -0.64 46.57
N ASN A 76 40.10 -1.57 45.69
CA ASN A 76 41.44 -1.59 45.08
C ASN A 76 41.39 -2.05 43.61
N PRO A 77 40.89 -1.22 42.68
CA PRO A 77 40.66 -1.61 41.28
C PRO A 77 41.96 -2.01 40.56
N GLU A 78 43.05 -1.26 40.74
CA GLU A 78 44.34 -1.58 40.12
C GLU A 78 44.96 -2.88 40.66
N ALA A 79 44.87 -3.12 41.97
CA ALA A 79 45.42 -4.35 42.55
C ALA A 79 44.60 -5.59 42.15
N SER A 80 43.27 -5.47 42.13
CA SER A 80 42.36 -6.56 41.72
C SER A 80 42.48 -6.88 40.22
N LYS A 81 42.63 -5.85 39.37
CA LYS A 81 42.90 -5.99 37.93
C LYS A 81 44.24 -6.68 37.66
N ASN A 82 45.30 -6.26 38.34
CA ASN A 82 46.61 -6.91 38.25
C ASN A 82 46.57 -8.35 38.77
N ALA A 83 45.85 -8.64 39.85
CA ALA A 83 45.65 -9.99 40.36
C ALA A 83 44.87 -10.89 39.38
N ASN A 84 43.81 -10.39 38.75
CA ASN A 84 43.05 -11.09 37.71
C ASN A 84 43.94 -11.45 36.51
N HIS A 85 44.66 -10.48 35.95
CA HIS A 85 45.55 -10.72 34.81
C HIS A 85 46.70 -11.69 35.18
N SER A 86 47.31 -11.52 36.35
CA SER A 86 48.38 -12.41 36.84
C SER A 86 47.90 -13.85 37.03
N LEU A 87 46.70 -14.03 37.58
CA LEU A 87 46.06 -15.34 37.71
C LEU A 87 45.77 -15.95 36.34
N ALA A 88 45.27 -15.17 35.38
CA ALA A 88 45.02 -15.64 34.03
C ALA A 88 46.31 -16.11 33.33
N VAL A 89 47.42 -15.36 33.47
CA VAL A 89 48.74 -15.74 32.95
C VAL A 89 49.27 -17.00 33.65
N PHE A 90 49.09 -17.12 34.96
CA PHE A 90 49.46 -18.32 35.72
C PHE A 90 48.71 -19.57 35.22
N ILE A 91 47.38 -19.51 35.15
CA ILE A 91 46.51 -20.58 34.66
C ILE A 91 46.85 -20.94 33.21
N LYS A 92 47.10 -19.95 32.35
CA LYS A 92 47.58 -20.15 30.97
C LYS A 92 48.89 -20.95 30.94
N ARG A 93 49.87 -20.62 31.79
CA ARG A 93 51.15 -21.35 31.88
C ARG A 93 51.01 -22.74 32.50
N CYS A 94 50.00 -22.99 33.33
CA CYS A 94 49.75 -24.31 33.90
C CYS A 94 49.47 -25.40 32.85
N PHE A 95 48.90 -25.06 31.68
CA PHE A 95 48.70 -26.01 30.55
C PHE A 95 49.99 -26.69 30.06
N THR A 96 51.15 -26.03 30.22
CA THR A 96 52.45 -26.61 29.86
C THR A 96 52.83 -27.75 30.81
N PHE A 97 52.61 -27.55 32.11
CA PHE A 97 53.18 -28.36 33.17
C PHE A 97 52.21 -29.37 33.80
N MET A 98 50.98 -28.96 34.11
CA MET A 98 49.99 -29.73 34.87
C MET A 98 48.99 -30.47 33.97
N ASP A 99 48.18 -31.34 34.58
CA ASP A 99 47.06 -32.00 33.89
C ASP A 99 46.06 -31.00 33.28
N ARG A 100 45.58 -31.29 32.07
CA ARG A 100 44.66 -30.41 31.33
C ARG A 100 43.27 -30.38 31.95
N GLY A 101 42.75 -31.51 32.41
CA GLY A 101 41.45 -31.59 33.08
C GLY A 101 41.45 -30.79 34.39
N PHE A 102 42.55 -30.86 35.16
CA PHE A 102 42.75 -30.00 36.32
C PHE A 102 42.75 -28.50 35.95
N VAL A 103 43.46 -28.09 34.90
CA VAL A 103 43.49 -26.67 34.49
C VAL A 103 42.11 -26.20 33.99
N PHE A 104 41.39 -27.02 33.23
CA PHE A 104 40.00 -26.74 32.83
C PHE A 104 39.06 -26.62 34.04
N LYS A 105 39.23 -27.47 35.08
CA LYS A 105 38.50 -27.34 36.35
C LYS A 105 38.77 -25.98 37.01
N GLN A 106 40.04 -25.55 37.10
CA GLN A 106 40.36 -24.24 37.69
C GLN A 106 39.78 -23.06 36.89
N ILE A 107 39.76 -23.15 35.55
CA ILE A 107 39.10 -22.16 34.69
C ILE A 107 37.59 -22.12 34.98
N ASN A 108 36.92 -23.27 35.01
CA ASN A 108 35.48 -23.33 35.26
C ASN A 108 35.11 -22.83 36.68
N ASN A 109 35.89 -23.21 37.69
CA ASN A 109 35.74 -22.71 39.06
C ASN A 109 35.82 -21.18 39.08
N TYR A 110 36.83 -20.58 38.43
CA TYR A 110 36.99 -19.13 38.41
C TYR A 110 35.87 -18.40 37.68
N ILE A 111 35.44 -18.91 36.51
CA ILE A 111 34.35 -18.30 35.74
C ILE A 111 33.01 -18.42 36.48
N SER A 112 32.80 -19.48 37.28
CA SER A 112 31.59 -19.64 38.10
C SER A 112 31.43 -18.62 39.23
N CYS A 113 32.44 -17.79 39.50
CA CYS A 113 32.37 -16.70 40.47
C CYS A 113 31.78 -15.38 39.92
N PHE A 114 31.40 -15.35 38.64
CA PHE A 114 30.79 -14.19 37.98
C PHE A 114 29.33 -14.51 37.62
N ALA A 115 28.43 -13.57 37.89
CA ALA A 115 26.98 -13.74 37.72
C ALA A 115 26.40 -12.79 36.65
N PRO A 116 25.25 -13.13 36.03
CA PRO A 116 24.48 -12.17 35.23
C PRO A 116 24.09 -10.94 36.06
N GLY A 117 24.15 -9.74 35.47
CA GLY A 117 23.91 -8.48 36.16
C GLY A 117 25.06 -7.96 37.05
N ASP A 118 26.24 -8.59 37.03
CA ASP A 118 27.44 -8.09 37.70
C ASP A 118 27.86 -6.69 37.20
N PRO A 119 28.53 -5.85 38.01
CA PRO A 119 29.08 -4.58 37.56
C PRO A 119 30.08 -4.72 36.41
N LYS A 120 30.09 -3.75 35.48
CA LYS A 120 30.98 -3.69 34.29
C LYS A 120 32.40 -4.19 34.51
N THR A 121 33.06 -3.74 35.58
CA THR A 121 34.44 -4.09 35.91
C THR A 121 34.65 -5.59 36.13
N LEU A 122 33.65 -6.31 36.64
CA LEU A 122 33.72 -7.76 36.80
C LEU A 122 33.56 -8.47 35.44
N PHE A 123 32.72 -7.97 34.53
CA PHE A 123 32.69 -8.45 33.15
C PHE A 123 34.01 -8.18 32.41
N GLU A 124 34.62 -7.01 32.59
CA GLU A 124 35.96 -6.70 32.08
C GLU A 124 37.00 -7.70 32.63
N TYR A 125 36.96 -8.02 33.92
CA TYR A 125 37.87 -9.02 34.51
C TYR A 125 37.61 -10.43 33.94
N LYS A 126 36.35 -10.86 33.81
CA LYS A 126 35.95 -12.15 33.23
C LYS A 126 36.47 -12.31 31.81
N PHE A 127 36.18 -11.33 30.93
CA PHE A 127 36.62 -11.37 29.54
C PHE A 127 38.12 -11.14 29.38
N GLU A 128 38.79 -10.38 30.24
CA GLU A 128 40.25 -10.28 30.26
C GLU A 128 40.90 -11.63 30.62
N PHE A 129 40.38 -12.33 31.62
CA PHE A 129 40.85 -13.67 31.99
C PHE A 129 40.68 -14.65 30.84
N LEU A 130 39.48 -14.70 30.24
CA LEU A 130 39.21 -15.53 29.06
C LEU A 130 40.09 -15.14 27.87
N ARG A 131 40.33 -13.84 27.62
CA ARG A 131 41.23 -13.35 26.56
C ARG A 131 42.65 -13.88 26.74
N VAL A 132 43.21 -13.83 27.94
CA VAL A 132 44.56 -14.34 28.23
C VAL A 132 44.64 -15.86 28.06
N VAL A 133 43.66 -16.60 28.60
CA VAL A 133 43.58 -18.08 28.55
C VAL A 133 43.36 -18.58 27.12
N CYS A 134 42.39 -18.03 26.38
CA CYS A 134 42.10 -18.42 24.99
C CYS A 134 43.23 -18.00 24.03
N ASN A 135 44.04 -16.98 24.38
CA ASN A 135 45.24 -16.62 23.62
C ASN A 135 46.43 -17.60 23.85
N HIS A 136 46.18 -18.86 24.22
CA HIS A 136 47.19 -19.92 24.30
C HIS A 136 47.66 -20.36 22.90
N GLU A 137 48.92 -20.77 22.77
CA GLU A 137 49.55 -21.15 21.48
C GLU A 137 48.94 -22.43 20.89
N HIS A 138 48.45 -23.32 21.76
CA HIS A 138 47.77 -24.57 21.39
C HIS A 138 46.24 -24.50 21.60
N TYR A 139 45.62 -23.34 21.45
CA TYR A 139 44.17 -23.18 21.64
C TYR A 139 43.34 -24.18 20.81
N ILE A 140 43.63 -24.34 19.51
CA ILE A 140 42.89 -25.28 18.66
C ILE A 140 43.04 -26.73 19.16
N PRO A 141 44.25 -27.29 19.39
CA PRO A 141 44.43 -28.61 20.01
C PRO A 141 43.80 -28.80 21.40
N LEU A 142 43.59 -27.73 22.18
CA LEU A 142 42.90 -27.80 23.48
C LEU A 142 41.37 -27.88 23.36
N ASN A 143 40.82 -27.59 22.18
CA ASN A 143 39.39 -27.68 21.87
C ASN A 143 39.03 -28.89 20.99
N LEU A 144 39.96 -29.83 20.79
CA LEU A 144 39.65 -31.10 20.15
C LEU A 144 39.24 -32.12 21.23
N PRO A 145 38.20 -32.95 20.99
CA PRO A 145 37.73 -33.92 21.96
C PRO A 145 38.87 -34.87 22.39
N MET A 146 39.06 -35.00 23.70
CA MET A 146 40.10 -35.84 24.29
C MET A 146 39.55 -37.24 24.62
N PRO A 147 40.32 -38.32 24.41
CA PRO A 147 39.87 -39.68 24.70
C PRO A 147 39.79 -39.94 26.21
N PHE A 148 38.60 -39.77 26.78
CA PHE A 148 38.30 -40.15 28.16
C PHE A 148 37.82 -41.61 28.24
N GLY A 149 38.76 -42.57 28.29
CA GLY A 149 38.48 -43.98 28.54
C GLY A 149 39.15 -44.97 27.57
N LYS A 150 38.94 -46.28 27.79
CA LYS A 150 39.48 -47.38 26.95
C LYS A 150 38.75 -47.55 25.61
N GLY A 151 38.28 -46.46 25.00
CA GLY A 151 37.60 -46.45 23.71
C GLY A 151 38.57 -46.33 22.54
N ARG A 152 38.14 -46.75 21.34
CA ARG A 152 38.83 -46.45 20.08
C ARG A 152 38.90 -44.92 19.89
N ILE A 153 39.93 -44.43 19.20
CA ILE A 153 39.98 -43.04 18.74
C ILE A 153 38.78 -42.81 17.82
N GLN A 154 37.79 -42.05 18.31
CA GLN A 154 36.72 -41.53 17.49
C GLN A 154 37.36 -40.49 16.57
N ARG A 155 37.41 -40.76 15.26
CA ARG A 155 38.01 -39.83 14.30
C ARG A 155 37.14 -38.57 14.25
N TYR A 156 37.71 -37.48 13.78
CA TYR A 156 36.93 -36.26 13.51
C TYR A 156 35.75 -36.49 12.52
N GLN A 157 35.83 -37.56 11.73
CA GLN A 157 34.76 -38.04 10.82
C GLN A 157 33.64 -38.82 11.56
N ASP A 158 33.91 -39.31 12.77
CA ASP A 158 33.00 -40.15 13.58
C ASP A 158 32.29 -39.35 14.68
N LEU A 159 32.56 -38.04 14.79
CA LEU A 159 31.80 -37.12 15.63
C LEU A 159 30.61 -36.60 14.82
N GLN A 160 29.39 -36.85 15.31
CA GLN A 160 28.24 -36.07 14.88
C GLN A 160 28.57 -34.60 15.13
N LEU A 161 28.53 -33.77 14.08
CA LEU A 161 28.62 -32.32 14.27
C LEU A 161 27.40 -31.89 15.08
N ASP A 162 27.63 -31.39 16.29
CA ASP A 162 26.62 -30.70 17.07
C ASP A 162 26.72 -29.20 16.78
N TYR A 163 25.62 -28.69 16.23
CA TYR A 163 25.49 -27.32 15.73
C TYR A 163 24.87 -26.39 16.78
N SER A 164 24.39 -26.95 17.89
CA SER A 164 23.82 -26.27 19.05
C SER A 164 24.82 -26.24 20.21
N LEU A 165 24.75 -25.19 21.04
CA LEU A 165 25.66 -24.99 22.17
C LEU A 165 25.25 -25.84 23.39
N THR A 166 25.34 -27.15 23.26
CA THR A 166 24.96 -28.11 24.32
C THR A 166 26.03 -28.24 25.41
N ASP A 167 25.64 -28.80 26.56
CA ASP A 167 26.61 -29.23 27.59
C ASP A 167 27.59 -30.29 27.06
N GLU A 168 27.17 -31.12 26.11
CA GLU A 168 28.05 -32.11 25.45
C GLU A 168 29.07 -31.44 24.53
N PHE A 169 28.64 -30.47 23.71
CA PHE A 169 29.53 -29.62 22.94
C PHE A 169 30.55 -28.92 23.86
N CYS A 170 30.09 -28.34 24.97
CA CYS A 170 30.96 -27.66 25.94
C CYS A 170 31.91 -28.62 26.70
N ARG A 171 31.61 -29.92 26.79
CA ARG A 171 32.53 -30.93 27.33
C ARG A 171 33.60 -31.33 26.30
N ASN A 172 33.19 -31.50 25.04
CA ASN A 172 34.06 -31.91 23.94
C ASN A 172 34.99 -30.78 23.44
N HIS A 173 34.51 -29.54 23.51
CA HIS A 173 35.14 -28.34 22.94
C HIS A 173 35.27 -27.22 24.00
N PHE A 174 35.93 -27.53 25.13
CA PHE A 174 35.81 -26.77 26.38
C PHE A 174 36.03 -25.24 26.29
N LEU A 175 37.16 -24.75 25.76
CA LEU A 175 37.44 -23.31 25.79
C LEU A 175 36.57 -22.51 24.80
N VAL A 176 36.24 -23.09 23.64
CA VAL A 176 35.38 -22.44 22.64
C VAL A 176 33.91 -22.51 23.04
N GLY A 177 33.44 -23.63 23.60
CA GLY A 177 32.09 -23.77 24.15
C GLY A 177 31.88 -22.83 25.33
N LEU A 178 32.84 -22.75 26.26
CA LEU A 178 32.83 -21.78 27.35
C LEU A 178 32.79 -20.34 26.82
N LEU A 179 33.64 -19.98 25.85
CA LEU A 179 33.65 -18.63 25.26
C LEU A 179 32.32 -18.30 24.59
N LEU A 180 31.76 -19.18 23.77
CA LEU A 180 30.48 -18.96 23.10
C LEU A 180 29.33 -18.82 24.11
N ARG A 181 29.35 -19.58 25.21
CA ARG A 181 28.37 -19.47 26.29
C ARG A 181 28.46 -18.12 27.01
N GLU A 182 29.67 -17.66 27.32
CA GLU A 182 29.87 -16.33 27.92
C GLU A 182 29.56 -15.18 26.95
N VAL A 183 29.76 -15.36 25.64
CA VAL A 183 29.30 -14.39 24.63
C VAL A 183 27.76 -14.37 24.55
N GLY A 184 27.11 -15.52 24.59
CA GLY A 184 25.64 -15.63 24.57
C GLY A 184 24.97 -14.97 25.77
N THR A 185 25.51 -15.19 26.97
CA THR A 185 25.04 -14.48 28.18
C THR A 185 25.33 -12.98 28.09
N ALA A 186 26.53 -12.58 27.63
CA ALA A 186 26.89 -11.18 27.46
C ALA A 186 25.98 -10.43 26.47
N LEU A 187 25.41 -11.07 25.43
CA LEU A 187 24.46 -10.41 24.53
C LEU A 187 23.17 -9.92 25.22
N GLN A 188 22.83 -10.43 26.39
CA GLN A 188 21.68 -9.96 27.19
C GLN A 188 22.04 -8.82 28.15
N GLU A 189 23.33 -8.46 28.25
CA GLU A 189 23.82 -7.37 29.08
C GLU A 189 23.84 -6.02 28.33
N PHE A 190 24.19 -4.96 29.04
CA PHE A 190 24.33 -3.61 28.50
C PHE A 190 25.48 -3.49 27.48
N ARG A 191 25.34 -2.51 26.57
CA ARG A 191 26.18 -2.24 25.39
C ARG A 191 27.69 -2.47 25.56
N GLU A 192 28.25 -2.02 26.68
CA GLU A 192 29.70 -2.04 26.90
C GLU A 192 30.23 -3.46 27.12
N VAL A 193 29.46 -4.31 27.83
CA VAL A 193 29.78 -5.73 28.05
C VAL A 193 29.67 -6.51 26.74
N ARG A 194 28.63 -6.23 25.94
CA ARG A 194 28.45 -6.80 24.60
C ARG A 194 29.63 -6.48 23.69
N LEU A 195 30.07 -5.23 23.63
CA LEU A 195 31.23 -4.81 22.84
C LEU A 195 32.51 -5.56 23.23
N ILE A 196 32.76 -5.77 24.53
CA ILE A 196 33.91 -6.53 25.03
C ILE A 196 33.84 -8.00 24.55
N ALA A 197 32.69 -8.65 24.74
CA ALA A 197 32.48 -10.05 24.37
C ALA A 197 32.61 -10.29 22.86
N ILE A 198 31.94 -9.46 22.04
CA ILE A 198 31.97 -9.53 20.58
C ILE A 198 33.38 -9.24 20.06
N SER A 199 34.08 -8.26 20.63
CA SER A 199 35.46 -7.94 20.28
C SER A 199 36.41 -9.11 20.57
N MET A 200 36.28 -9.75 21.73
CA MET A 200 37.09 -10.93 22.06
C MET A 200 36.90 -12.06 21.05
N LEU A 201 35.65 -12.41 20.72
CA LEU A 201 35.34 -13.46 19.73
C LEU A 201 35.92 -13.11 18.36
N LYS A 202 35.68 -11.89 17.86
CA LYS A 202 36.19 -11.42 16.56
C LYS A 202 37.72 -11.49 16.49
N ASN A 203 38.41 -11.00 17.52
CA ASN A 203 39.87 -10.99 17.56
C ASN A 203 40.47 -12.41 17.62
N LEU A 204 39.77 -13.37 18.23
CA LEU A 204 40.21 -14.77 18.27
C LEU A 204 40.05 -15.45 16.89
N LEU A 205 38.96 -15.18 16.17
CA LEU A 205 38.79 -15.63 14.78
C LEU A 205 39.86 -15.03 13.85
N ILE A 206 40.13 -13.72 13.96
CA ILE A 206 41.22 -13.04 13.23
C ILE A 206 42.57 -13.70 13.53
N LYS A 207 42.86 -14.02 14.80
CA LYS A 207 44.10 -14.73 15.17
C LYS A 207 44.22 -16.08 14.43
N HIS A 208 43.12 -16.82 14.25
CA HIS A 208 43.14 -18.12 13.58
C HIS A 208 43.23 -18.02 12.06
N SER A 209 42.67 -16.97 11.44
CA SER A 209 42.77 -16.77 9.99
C SER A 209 44.18 -16.38 9.54
N PHE A 210 44.97 -15.76 10.43
CA PHE A 210 46.36 -15.34 10.18
C PHE A 210 47.41 -16.22 10.90
N ASP A 211 47.06 -17.43 11.33
CA ASP A 211 48.01 -18.38 11.93
C ASP A 211 48.57 -19.31 10.84
N ASP A 212 49.85 -19.12 10.48
CA ASP A 212 50.53 -19.87 9.40
C ASP A 212 50.41 -21.39 9.52
N ARG A 213 50.31 -21.91 10.76
CA ARG A 213 50.15 -23.35 11.04
C ARG A 213 48.83 -23.92 10.50
N TYR A 214 47.86 -23.05 10.25
CA TYR A 214 46.51 -23.38 9.80
C TYR A 214 46.17 -22.74 8.44
N ALA A 215 47.15 -22.25 7.67
CA ALA A 215 46.92 -21.55 6.41
C ALA A 215 46.22 -22.37 5.30
N SER A 216 46.14 -23.70 5.42
CA SER A 216 45.43 -24.54 4.44
C SER A 216 43.91 -24.44 4.58
N ARG A 217 43.19 -24.43 3.44
CA ARG A 217 41.72 -24.35 3.41
C ARG A 217 41.05 -25.46 4.22
N SER A 218 41.63 -26.66 4.26
CA SER A 218 41.12 -27.79 5.04
C SER A 218 41.33 -27.63 6.57
N HIS A 219 42.37 -26.93 7.01
CA HIS A 219 42.54 -26.56 8.42
C HIS A 219 41.57 -25.43 8.81
N GLN A 220 41.46 -24.38 7.99
CA GLN A 220 40.50 -23.29 8.22
C GLN A 220 39.06 -23.79 8.30
N ALA A 221 38.63 -24.67 7.40
CA ALA A 221 37.28 -25.26 7.44
C ALA A 221 36.98 -25.99 8.75
N ARG A 222 37.92 -26.83 9.23
CA ARG A 222 37.76 -27.57 10.50
C ARG A 222 37.82 -26.67 11.73
N ILE A 223 38.53 -25.54 11.66
CA ILE A 223 38.53 -24.51 12.71
C ILE A 223 37.20 -23.75 12.71
N ALA A 224 36.66 -23.37 11.55
CA ALA A 224 35.37 -22.71 11.42
C ALA A 224 34.23 -23.55 12.03
N THR A 225 34.25 -24.87 11.82
CA THR A 225 33.31 -25.81 12.46
C THR A 225 33.29 -25.71 14.00
N LEU A 226 34.41 -25.41 14.65
CA LEU A 226 34.46 -25.26 16.13
C LEU A 226 33.67 -24.05 16.63
N TYR A 227 33.36 -23.08 15.77
CA TYR A 227 32.62 -21.88 16.10
C TYR A 227 31.16 -21.91 15.62
N LEU A 228 30.74 -23.02 15.02
CA LEU A 228 29.45 -23.14 14.35
C LEU A 228 28.21 -22.95 15.25
N PRO A 229 28.23 -23.23 16.56
CA PRO A 229 27.13 -22.83 17.46
C PRO A 229 26.88 -21.31 17.53
N LEU A 230 27.76 -20.47 16.98
CA LEU A 230 27.48 -19.06 16.74
C LEU A 230 26.25 -18.85 15.82
N PHE A 231 25.96 -19.78 14.90
CA PHE A 231 24.77 -19.67 14.05
C PHE A 231 23.48 -19.74 14.88
N GLY A 232 23.38 -20.72 15.81
CA GLY A 232 22.25 -20.82 16.74
C GLY A 232 22.09 -19.56 17.60
N LEU A 233 23.19 -19.09 18.19
CA LEU A 233 23.23 -17.87 19.01
C LEU A 233 22.78 -16.61 18.26
N LEU A 234 23.04 -16.52 16.95
CA LEU A 234 22.54 -15.44 16.09
C LEU A 234 21.08 -15.62 15.69
N ILE A 235 20.62 -16.85 15.45
CA ILE A 235 19.20 -17.17 15.19
C ILE A 235 18.35 -16.80 16.41
N GLU A 236 18.77 -17.18 17.63
CA GLU A 236 18.14 -16.77 18.89
C GLU A 236 18.01 -15.24 19.05
N ASN A 237 18.90 -14.47 18.41
CA ASN A 237 18.92 -13.00 18.45
C ASN A 237 18.45 -12.35 17.13
N VAL A 238 17.86 -13.10 16.19
CA VAL A 238 17.52 -12.60 14.84
C VAL A 238 16.66 -11.33 14.86
N GLN A 239 15.69 -11.26 15.78
CA GLN A 239 14.80 -10.10 15.92
C GLN A 239 15.52 -8.82 16.41
N ARG A 240 16.63 -8.98 17.15
CA ARG A 240 17.48 -7.86 17.63
C ARG A 240 18.50 -7.42 16.56
N ILE A 241 18.80 -8.30 15.60
CA ILE A 241 19.73 -8.09 14.49
C ILE A 241 19.01 -7.50 13.27
N ASN A 242 17.75 -7.88 13.03
CA ASN A 242 16.91 -7.48 11.91
C ASN A 242 16.33 -6.06 12.07
N VAL A 243 17.21 -5.06 12.23
CA VAL A 243 16.84 -3.64 12.28
C VAL A 243 16.62 -3.13 10.85
N ARG A 244 15.34 -3.05 10.45
CA ARG A 244 14.93 -2.61 9.10
C ARG A 244 15.09 -1.09 8.89
N ASP A 245 14.93 -0.30 9.94
CA ASP A 245 15.09 1.16 9.90
C ASP A 245 16.51 1.58 10.30
N VAL A 246 17.35 1.92 9.32
CA VAL A 246 18.61 2.64 9.54
C VAL A 246 18.38 4.12 9.21
N SER A 247 18.01 4.90 10.22
CA SER A 247 18.04 6.37 10.09
C SER A 247 19.48 6.84 9.86
N PRO A 248 19.75 7.74 8.89
CA PRO A 248 21.12 8.18 8.58
C PRO A 248 21.78 9.08 9.66
N PHE A 249 21.14 9.22 10.82
CA PHE A 249 21.62 9.96 11.98
C PHE A 249 21.56 9.07 13.23
N PRO A 250 22.66 8.94 14.01
CA PRO A 250 22.59 8.37 15.33
C PRO A 250 22.01 9.40 16.31
N VAL A 251 20.79 9.14 16.79
CA VAL A 251 20.23 9.90 17.92
C VAL A 251 20.87 9.34 19.21
N ASN A 252 21.73 10.14 19.85
CA ASN A 252 22.26 9.78 21.16
C ASN A 252 21.12 9.66 22.18
N ALA A 253 21.02 8.51 22.84
CA ALA A 253 20.25 8.37 24.07
C ALA A 253 20.99 9.11 25.20
N GLY A 254 20.75 10.42 25.31
CA GLY A 254 21.31 11.26 26.37
C GLY A 254 20.76 10.87 27.74
N SER A 255 21.65 10.57 28.68
CA SER A 255 21.33 10.33 30.08
C SER A 255 20.69 11.56 30.73
N THR A 256 19.42 11.47 31.12
CA THR A 256 18.75 12.47 31.97
C THR A 256 19.20 12.31 33.43
N VAL A 257 20.40 12.81 33.72
CA VAL A 257 20.76 13.19 35.09
C VAL A 257 20.00 14.47 35.43
N LYS A 258 19.23 14.46 36.52
CA LYS A 258 18.60 15.67 37.05
C LYS A 258 19.67 16.58 37.61
N GLU A 259 19.62 17.86 37.25
CA GLU A 259 20.28 18.91 38.03
C GLU A 259 19.33 20.11 38.13
N GLU A 260 19.09 20.57 39.35
CA GLU A 260 18.27 21.75 39.65
C GLU A 260 19.16 23.00 39.63
N SER A 261 18.75 24.07 38.94
CA SER A 261 19.13 25.43 39.36
C SER A 261 18.31 26.54 38.70
N LEU A 262 17.41 27.14 39.50
CA LEU A 262 17.20 28.59 39.67
C LEU A 262 16.73 29.47 38.48
N ILE A 263 16.33 30.70 38.83
CA ILE A 263 15.29 31.51 38.17
C ILE A 263 15.80 32.94 37.87
N LEU A 264 15.39 33.50 36.70
CA LEU A 264 15.45 34.92 36.25
C LEU A 264 16.82 35.57 35.90
N PRO A 265 16.86 36.71 35.14
CA PRO A 265 15.92 37.22 34.12
C PRO A 265 16.58 37.71 32.80
N ALA A 266 15.76 38.22 31.88
CA ALA A 266 16.09 38.61 30.51
C ALA A 266 16.91 39.92 30.33
N VAL A 267 17.64 40.00 29.19
CA VAL A 267 18.00 41.26 28.50
C VAL A 267 17.91 41.07 26.97
N ASN A 268 17.14 41.94 26.32
CA ASN A 268 17.23 42.34 24.90
C ASN A 268 17.74 43.82 24.90
N PRO A 269 18.30 44.42 23.82
CA PRO A 269 17.80 44.28 22.44
C PRO A 269 18.80 44.49 21.25
N LEU A 270 18.25 44.37 20.03
CA LEU A 270 18.56 45.14 18.79
C LEU A 270 19.89 44.93 18.03
N VAL A 271 19.80 44.48 16.76
CA VAL A 271 20.18 45.21 15.52
C VAL A 271 19.91 44.33 14.27
N THR A 272 19.36 44.94 13.22
CA THR A 272 18.98 44.37 11.89
C THR A 272 19.96 44.82 10.79
N PRO A 273 19.81 44.49 9.48
CA PRO A 273 19.28 43.29 8.78
C PRO A 273 20.22 42.77 7.64
N GLN A 274 19.92 41.62 7.00
CA GLN A 274 19.96 41.48 5.52
C GLN A 274 19.33 40.16 4.99
N LYS A 275 18.90 40.15 3.72
CA LYS A 275 18.10 39.09 3.07
C LYS A 275 18.96 38.09 2.27
N SER A 276 18.56 36.83 2.24
CA SER A 276 18.66 35.95 1.05
C SER A 276 17.58 34.85 1.10
N GLY A 277 17.11 34.43 -0.08
CA GLY A 277 15.77 33.86 -0.31
C GLY A 277 15.39 32.54 0.38
N ASN A 278 14.11 32.46 0.75
CA ASN A 278 13.40 31.22 1.05
C ASN A 278 12.90 30.56 -0.25
N THR A 279 13.41 29.37 -0.58
CA THR A 279 12.68 28.37 -1.37
C THR A 279 12.04 27.39 -0.41
N LEU A 280 10.71 27.35 -0.37
CA LEU A 280 9.97 26.34 0.40
C LEU A 280 9.89 25.05 -0.42
N ASP A 281 10.35 23.93 0.14
CA ASP A 281 10.50 22.67 -0.59
C ASP A 281 9.16 21.99 -0.96
N ASN A 282 9.03 21.61 -2.22
CA ASN A 282 7.94 20.78 -2.75
C ASN A 282 8.02 19.34 -2.23
N ASN A 283 7.32 19.02 -1.13
CA ASN A 283 7.21 17.66 -0.59
C ASN A 283 5.82 17.02 -0.72
N LEU A 284 4.93 17.55 -1.59
CA LEU A 284 3.54 17.06 -1.73
C LEU A 284 3.27 16.13 -2.94
N HIS A 285 4.29 15.75 -3.72
CA HIS A 285 4.09 15.02 -4.99
C HIS A 285 4.31 13.49 -4.95
N LYS A 286 4.45 12.87 -3.77
CA LYS A 286 4.70 11.42 -3.68
C LYS A 286 3.44 10.54 -3.69
N ASP A 287 2.32 11.06 -3.23
CA ASP A 287 1.10 10.26 -3.01
C ASP A 287 0.12 10.29 -4.20
N LEU A 288 0.42 11.06 -5.26
CA LEU A 288 -0.46 11.19 -6.44
C LEU A 288 -0.26 10.05 -7.45
N PHE A 289 0.97 9.55 -7.63
CA PHE A 289 1.26 8.43 -8.54
C PHE A 289 1.31 7.04 -7.89
N GLY A 290 1.65 6.94 -6.60
CA GLY A 290 1.74 5.64 -5.89
C GLY A 290 0.44 4.81 -5.90
N ALA A 291 -0.72 5.46 -6.08
CA ALA A 291 -2.04 4.82 -6.14
C ALA A 291 -2.30 3.98 -7.42
N ILE A 292 -1.41 4.04 -8.42
CA ILE A 292 -1.56 3.29 -9.68
C ILE A 292 -0.94 1.88 -9.56
N SER A 293 0.05 1.68 -8.67
CA SER A 293 0.87 0.45 -8.56
C SER A 293 0.22 -0.66 -7.70
N GLY A 294 -1.01 -1.06 -8.04
CA GLY A 294 -1.83 -1.91 -7.18
C GLY A 294 -1.40 -3.38 -7.05
N ILE A 295 -0.43 -3.68 -6.16
CA ILE A 295 -0.36 -4.96 -5.42
C ILE A 295 0.10 -4.70 -3.97
N ALA A 296 -0.86 -4.60 -3.05
CA ALA A 296 -0.60 -4.73 -1.61
C ALA A 296 -1.87 -5.23 -0.90
N SER A 297 -1.91 -6.54 -0.61
CA SER A 297 -2.71 -7.07 0.49
C SER A 297 -1.77 -7.29 1.67
N PRO A 298 -2.22 -6.95 2.88
CA PRO A 298 -2.22 -8.00 3.89
C PRO A 298 -3.58 -8.15 4.55
N TYR A 299 -4.02 -9.41 4.65
CA TYR A 299 -4.98 -9.82 5.67
C TYR A 299 -4.40 -9.54 7.06
N THR A 300 -4.89 -8.49 7.73
CA THR A 300 -4.94 -8.43 9.20
C THR A 300 -6.30 -7.89 9.61
N THR A 301 -7.14 -8.76 10.16
CA THR A 301 -8.36 -8.36 10.85
C THR A 301 -8.01 -7.47 12.04
N SER A 302 -8.52 -6.24 12.05
CA SER A 302 -8.51 -5.38 13.23
C SER A 302 -9.89 -4.75 13.41
N THR A 303 -10.60 -5.24 14.43
CA THR A 303 -11.78 -4.56 14.99
C THR A 303 -11.38 -3.19 15.57
N PRO A 304 -12.25 -2.17 15.50
CA PRO A 304 -11.89 -0.83 15.96
C PRO A 304 -11.86 -0.77 17.49
N ASN A 305 -10.66 -0.63 18.07
CA ASN A 305 -10.51 -0.42 19.51
C ASN A 305 -10.78 1.06 19.84
N ILE A 306 -11.99 1.36 20.31
CA ILE A 306 -12.36 2.69 20.82
C ILE A 306 -11.57 2.95 22.10
N ASN A 307 -10.60 3.88 22.07
CA ASN A 307 -10.11 4.57 23.26
C ASN A 307 -9.24 5.81 22.91
N SER A 308 -9.91 6.96 22.72
CA SER A 308 -9.25 8.28 22.72
C SER A 308 -10.26 9.41 22.99
N VAL A 309 -10.95 9.38 24.12
CA VAL A 309 -11.75 10.53 24.60
C VAL A 309 -11.57 10.74 26.11
N ARG A 310 -10.94 11.87 26.45
CA ARG A 310 -10.99 12.67 27.70
C ARG A 310 -10.43 12.10 29.01
N ASN A 311 -9.56 12.92 29.59
CA ASN A 311 -9.25 12.99 31.02
C ASN A 311 -10.50 13.41 31.84
N ALA A 312 -10.71 12.79 33.00
CA ALA A 312 -11.34 13.39 34.17
C ALA A 312 -10.98 12.58 35.44
N ASP A 313 -10.94 13.25 36.59
CA ASP A 313 -10.49 12.78 37.90
C ASP A 313 -11.20 11.51 38.45
N SER A 314 -10.52 10.70 39.28
CA SER A 314 -10.63 10.85 40.76
C SER A 314 -10.10 9.65 41.59
N ARG A 315 -9.28 9.98 42.60
CA ARG A 315 -9.11 9.44 43.98
C ARG A 315 -9.63 8.04 44.39
N GLY A 316 -8.79 7.35 45.18
CA GLY A 316 -9.19 6.36 46.22
C GLY A 316 -8.72 4.93 45.91
N SER A 317 -7.76 4.35 46.64
CA SER A 317 -7.94 3.63 47.93
C SER A 317 -8.59 2.24 47.77
N LEU A 318 -8.25 1.16 48.50
CA LEU A 318 -7.14 0.79 49.42
C LEU A 318 -7.26 -0.75 49.64
N ILE A 319 -6.15 -1.47 49.89
CA ILE A 319 -5.98 -2.72 50.71
C ILE A 319 -7.04 -3.85 50.58
N SER A 320 -6.69 -5.09 50.21
CA SER A 320 -6.53 -6.29 51.09
C SER A 320 -6.45 -7.54 50.18
N THR A 321 -5.53 -8.51 50.28
CA THR A 321 -5.42 -9.63 51.27
C THR A 321 -6.74 -10.41 51.45
N ASP A 322 -6.82 -11.75 51.42
CA ASP A 322 -5.78 -12.80 51.44
C ASP A 322 -6.28 -14.15 50.83
N SER A 323 -5.39 -15.14 50.80
CA SER A 323 -5.53 -16.60 50.63
C SER A 323 -6.74 -17.29 51.32
N GLY A 324 -7.11 -18.56 51.05
CA GLY A 324 -6.58 -19.63 50.18
C GLY A 324 -7.18 -21.02 50.56
N ASN A 325 -6.64 -22.12 49.98
CA ASN A 325 -6.96 -23.56 50.25
C ASN A 325 -8.37 -24.08 49.88
N SER A 326 -8.62 -25.37 49.54
CA SER A 326 -7.79 -26.48 49.00
C SER A 326 -8.68 -27.72 48.69
N LEU A 327 -8.53 -28.36 47.50
CA LEU A 327 -8.45 -29.82 47.15
C LEU A 327 -9.10 -30.95 48.02
N PRO A 328 -9.24 -32.25 47.57
CA PRO A 328 -9.08 -32.91 46.24
C PRO A 328 -10.10 -34.07 45.90
N GLU A 329 -9.79 -34.88 44.85
CA GLU A 329 -10.25 -36.27 44.53
C GLU A 329 -11.68 -36.50 43.93
N ARG A 330 -11.97 -37.46 43.01
CA ARG A 330 -11.16 -38.54 42.34
C ARG A 330 -11.76 -39.06 41.00
N ASN A 331 -10.91 -39.15 39.98
CA ASN A 331 -10.62 -40.19 38.95
C ASN A 331 -11.62 -41.23 38.37
N SER A 332 -11.59 -41.34 37.03
CA SER A 332 -11.28 -42.57 36.22
C SER A 332 -10.99 -42.16 34.75
N GLU A 333 -9.75 -42.10 34.26
CA GLU A 333 -8.97 -43.18 33.59
C GLU A 333 -9.67 -43.83 32.37
N LYS A 334 -9.08 -44.11 31.18
CA LYS A 334 -7.73 -44.01 30.54
C LYS A 334 -7.91 -44.38 29.01
N SER A 335 -6.99 -44.26 28.03
CA SER A 335 -5.63 -43.68 27.90
C SER A 335 -5.10 -43.68 26.44
N ASN A 336 -4.44 -42.59 26.02
CA ASN A 336 -3.18 -42.54 25.20
C ASN A 336 -3.18 -42.89 23.68
N SER A 337 -2.26 -42.38 22.85
CA SER A 337 -1.01 -41.59 23.10
C SER A 337 -0.74 -40.51 22.03
N LEU A 338 -0.10 -39.40 22.44
CA LEU A 338 0.59 -38.45 21.56
C LEU A 338 1.74 -37.80 22.36
N ASP A 339 2.99 -38.11 22.00
CA ASP A 339 4.16 -37.57 22.68
C ASP A 339 4.49 -36.14 22.20
N LYS A 340 4.56 -35.19 23.14
CA LYS A 340 5.24 -33.90 22.96
C LYS A 340 6.49 -33.89 23.84
N HIS A 341 7.66 -33.79 23.22
CA HIS A 341 8.90 -33.66 23.97
C HIS A 341 9.01 -32.29 24.66
N GLN A 342 9.55 -32.34 25.87
CA GLN A 342 9.55 -31.28 26.87
C GLN A 342 10.84 -30.47 26.76
N GLN A 343 10.76 -29.14 26.65
CA GLN A 343 11.88 -28.24 26.98
C GLN A 343 11.54 -27.48 28.27
N SER A 344 12.40 -27.62 29.26
CA SER A 344 12.18 -27.14 30.63
C SER A 344 12.57 -25.67 30.77
N GLY A 345 11.58 -24.76 30.72
CA GLY A 345 11.75 -23.39 31.17
C GLY A 345 11.48 -23.26 32.67
N THR A 346 12.52 -23.04 33.48
CA THR A 346 12.38 -22.85 34.93
C THR A 346 11.91 -21.42 35.25
N LEU A 347 10.90 -21.30 36.10
CA LEU A 347 10.28 -20.03 36.48
C LEU A 347 11.20 -19.18 37.38
N GLY A 348 11.20 -17.87 37.19
CA GLY A 348 11.56 -16.90 38.23
C GLY A 348 12.95 -16.27 38.15
N ASN A 349 13.08 -15.19 37.38
CA ASN A 349 13.85 -14.02 37.81
C ASN A 349 13.45 -12.74 37.04
N SER A 350 13.70 -11.59 37.67
CA SER A 350 13.34 -10.26 37.17
C SER A 350 13.82 -9.98 35.75
N VAL A 351 12.95 -9.40 34.92
CA VAL A 351 13.24 -9.00 33.53
C VAL A 351 14.44 -8.03 33.48
N VAL A 352 15.56 -8.50 32.93
CA VAL A 352 16.70 -7.64 32.56
C VAL A 352 16.36 -6.90 31.26
N ARG A 353 16.71 -5.61 31.17
CA ARG A 353 16.41 -4.75 30.02
C ARG A 353 17.11 -5.24 28.75
N CYS A 354 16.35 -5.75 27.79
CA CYS A 354 16.86 -6.01 26.44
C CYS A 354 17.02 -4.71 25.63
N ASP A 355 18.16 -4.04 25.80
CA ASP A 355 18.57 -2.96 24.90
C ASP A 355 18.70 -3.46 23.44
N LYS A 356 18.38 -2.59 22.49
CA LYS A 356 18.66 -2.81 21.06
C LYS A 356 20.17 -2.95 20.82
N LEU A 357 20.54 -3.74 19.82
CA LEU A 357 21.93 -3.86 19.37
C LEU A 357 22.27 -2.69 18.44
N ASP A 358 23.42 -2.06 18.66
CA ASP A 358 23.95 -1.00 17.81
C ASP A 358 24.49 -1.56 16.49
N GLN A 359 24.55 -0.70 15.47
CA GLN A 359 25.06 -1.08 14.15
C GLN A 359 26.49 -1.64 14.16
N SER A 360 27.37 -1.15 15.06
CA SER A 360 28.75 -1.64 15.20
C SER A 360 28.83 -3.03 15.85
N GLU A 361 27.91 -3.33 16.76
CA GLU A 361 27.75 -4.65 17.39
C GLU A 361 27.26 -5.67 16.35
N ILE A 362 26.19 -5.31 15.63
CA ILE A 362 25.62 -6.11 14.54
C ILE A 362 26.67 -6.39 13.47
N LYS A 363 27.37 -5.37 12.95
CA LYS A 363 28.44 -5.57 11.94
C LYS A 363 29.56 -6.49 12.43
N SER A 364 29.94 -6.41 13.70
CA SER A 364 31.00 -7.27 14.26
C SER A 364 30.55 -8.73 14.42
N LEU A 365 29.30 -8.96 14.83
CA LEU A 365 28.68 -10.29 14.89
C LEU A 365 28.53 -10.91 13.49
N LEU A 366 28.00 -10.15 12.53
CA LEU A 366 27.81 -10.61 11.15
C LEU A 366 29.15 -10.89 10.45
N MET A 367 30.22 -10.14 10.77
CA MET A 367 31.57 -10.47 10.27
C MET A 367 32.05 -11.85 10.78
N CYS A 368 31.73 -12.21 12.02
CA CYS A 368 32.05 -13.55 12.56
C CYS A 368 31.21 -14.64 11.87
N PHE A 369 29.91 -14.39 11.63
CA PHE A 369 29.02 -15.26 10.86
C PHE A 369 29.55 -15.51 9.44
N LEU A 370 29.85 -14.44 8.70
CA LEU A 370 30.36 -14.49 7.33
C LEU A 370 31.71 -15.20 7.24
N TYR A 371 32.61 -15.00 8.22
CA TYR A 371 33.88 -15.71 8.29
C TYR A 371 33.68 -17.22 8.42
N ILE A 372 32.79 -17.68 9.32
CA ILE A 372 32.48 -19.11 9.49
C ILE A 372 31.84 -19.66 8.22
N LEU A 373 30.82 -18.97 7.68
CA LEU A 373 30.09 -19.36 6.49
C LEU A 373 30.99 -19.54 5.27
N LYS A 374 31.91 -18.59 5.03
CA LYS A 374 32.89 -18.64 3.93
C LYS A 374 33.96 -19.73 4.13
N SER A 375 34.36 -19.98 5.38
CA SER A 375 35.50 -20.84 5.68
C SER A 375 35.14 -22.32 5.76
N MET A 376 33.89 -22.66 6.10
CA MET A 376 33.41 -24.04 6.17
C MET A 376 33.51 -24.78 4.82
N SER A 377 33.54 -26.12 4.91
CA SER A 377 33.41 -27.02 3.76
C SER A 377 31.94 -27.28 3.43
N ASP A 378 31.65 -27.42 2.14
CA ASP A 378 30.31 -27.67 1.58
C ASP A 378 29.58 -28.83 2.31
N ASP A 379 30.25 -29.96 2.55
CA ASP A 379 29.72 -31.11 3.30
C ASP A 379 29.20 -30.75 4.71
N ALA A 380 29.85 -29.81 5.38
CA ALA A 380 29.51 -29.39 6.73
C ALA A 380 28.31 -28.42 6.73
N LEU A 381 28.18 -27.59 5.69
CA LEU A 381 26.99 -26.75 5.43
C LEU A 381 25.79 -27.62 5.03
N PHE A 382 25.96 -28.61 4.16
CA PHE A 382 24.91 -29.59 3.83
C PHE A 382 24.44 -30.34 5.08
N THR A 383 25.36 -30.79 5.92
CA THR A 383 25.00 -31.51 7.16
C THR A 383 24.30 -30.60 8.17
N TYR A 384 24.65 -29.30 8.23
CA TYR A 384 23.92 -28.30 9.00
C TYR A 384 22.48 -28.12 8.49
N TRP A 385 22.32 -27.80 7.20
CA TRP A 385 21.01 -27.52 6.61
C TRP A 385 20.06 -28.72 6.62
N ASN A 386 20.57 -29.95 6.52
CA ASN A 386 19.75 -31.16 6.64
C ASN A 386 19.29 -31.46 8.09
N LYS A 387 19.96 -30.92 9.11
CA LYS A 387 19.53 -31.01 10.51
C LYS A 387 18.63 -29.85 10.95
N ALA A 388 18.80 -28.67 10.33
CA ALA A 388 18.04 -27.48 10.67
C ALA A 388 16.55 -27.62 10.35
N SER A 389 15.69 -27.15 11.25
CA SER A 389 14.26 -27.03 10.99
C SER A 389 13.96 -25.95 9.95
N THR A 390 12.77 -26.00 9.34
CA THR A 390 12.33 -24.97 8.38
C THR A 390 12.36 -23.56 8.99
N SER A 391 12.10 -23.39 10.29
CA SER A 391 12.18 -22.07 10.95
C SER A 391 13.63 -21.57 10.99
N GLU A 392 14.57 -22.41 11.44
CA GLU A 392 15.99 -22.06 11.52
C GLU A 392 16.58 -21.74 10.14
N LEU A 393 16.12 -22.40 9.07
CA LEU A 393 16.47 -22.05 7.69
C LEU A 393 15.94 -20.67 7.28
N MET A 394 14.70 -20.33 7.64
CA MET A 394 14.12 -19.00 7.36
C MET A 394 14.85 -17.89 8.11
N ASP A 395 15.27 -18.14 9.35
CA ASP A 395 16.08 -17.21 10.15
C ASP A 395 17.52 -17.10 9.64
N PHE A 396 18.15 -18.21 9.22
CA PHE A 396 19.46 -18.21 8.55
C PHE A 396 19.46 -17.35 7.27
N PHE A 397 18.43 -17.46 6.43
CA PHE A 397 18.29 -16.59 5.26
C PHE A 397 17.94 -15.14 5.64
N THR A 398 17.25 -14.91 6.76
CA THR A 398 17.05 -13.55 7.30
C THR A 398 18.37 -12.92 7.75
N ILE A 399 19.24 -13.66 8.45
CA ILE A 399 20.58 -13.18 8.81
C ILE A 399 21.41 -12.88 7.55
N SER A 400 21.31 -13.73 6.53
CA SER A 400 21.97 -13.53 5.22
C SER A 400 21.48 -12.26 4.50
N GLU A 401 20.18 -11.97 4.55
CA GLU A 401 19.57 -10.73 4.05
C GLU A 401 20.06 -9.50 4.83
N VAL A 402 20.17 -9.60 6.17
CA VAL A 402 20.71 -8.52 7.01
C VAL A 402 22.20 -8.28 6.74
N CYS A 403 22.99 -9.29 6.39
CA CYS A 403 24.37 -9.09 5.92
C CYS A 403 24.42 -8.17 4.68
N LEU A 404 23.57 -8.41 3.68
CA LEU A 404 23.48 -7.56 2.48
C LEU A 404 23.04 -6.13 2.84
N HIS A 405 22.17 -5.96 3.83
CA HIS A 405 21.73 -4.63 4.28
C HIS A 405 22.83 -3.86 5.02
N GLN A 406 23.50 -4.50 5.98
CA GLN A 406 24.48 -3.84 6.85
C GLN A 406 25.79 -3.50 6.13
N PHE A 407 26.19 -4.33 5.15
CA PHE A 407 27.40 -4.14 4.36
C PHE A 407 27.16 -3.51 2.98
N GLN A 408 25.98 -2.91 2.71
CA GLN A 408 25.71 -2.20 1.45
C GLN A 408 26.67 -1.01 1.25
N TYR A 409 27.04 -0.74 -0.01
CA TYR A 409 27.97 0.34 -0.34
C TYR A 409 27.25 1.67 -0.55
N MET A 410 27.44 2.61 0.38
CA MET A 410 26.75 3.91 0.38
C MET A 410 27.36 4.95 -0.58
N GLY A 411 28.52 4.66 -1.18
CA GLY A 411 29.18 5.52 -2.18
C GLY A 411 30.13 6.58 -1.61
N LYS A 412 31.23 6.84 -2.31
CA LYS A 412 32.31 7.79 -1.91
C LYS A 412 31.81 9.15 -1.39
N ARG A 413 30.76 9.74 -2.00
CA ARG A 413 30.20 11.05 -1.57
C ARG A 413 29.55 11.00 -0.19
N TYR A 414 28.93 9.88 0.17
CA TYR A 414 28.33 9.68 1.49
C TYR A 414 29.43 9.51 2.54
N ILE A 415 30.39 8.62 2.27
CA ILE A 415 31.56 8.34 3.14
C ILE A 415 32.33 9.64 3.47
N ALA A 416 32.57 10.49 2.47
CA ALA A 416 33.19 11.80 2.67
C ALA A 416 32.40 12.69 3.66
N ARG A 417 31.07 12.80 3.52
CA ARG A 417 30.22 13.61 4.40
C ARG A 417 30.19 13.08 5.83
N THR A 418 30.08 11.75 6.00
CA THR A 418 30.08 11.11 7.32
C THR A 418 31.43 11.27 8.02
N GLY A 419 32.54 11.13 7.29
CA GLY A 419 33.89 11.40 7.81
C GLY A 419 34.07 12.83 8.33
N MET A 420 33.57 13.83 7.58
CA MET A 420 33.59 15.23 8.02
C MET A 420 32.75 15.50 9.29
N MET A 421 31.63 14.80 9.48
CA MET A 421 30.83 14.91 10.70
C MET A 421 31.51 14.24 11.91
N HIS A 422 32.10 13.06 11.73
CA HIS A 422 32.86 12.40 12.79
C HIS A 422 34.09 13.19 13.23
N ALA A 423 34.79 13.84 12.29
CA ALA A 423 35.92 14.73 12.57
C ALA A 423 35.55 15.89 13.53
N ARG A 424 34.35 16.49 13.35
CA ARG A 424 33.86 17.55 14.23
C ARG A 424 33.50 17.08 15.64
N LEU A 425 33.13 15.80 15.82
CA LEU A 425 32.89 15.23 17.16
C LEU A 425 34.20 14.83 17.87
N GLN A 426 35.23 14.38 17.15
CA GLN A 426 36.48 13.89 17.76
C GLN A 426 37.35 15.00 18.38
N GLN A 427 37.12 16.28 18.08
CA GLN A 427 37.86 17.38 18.71
C GLN A 427 37.59 17.56 20.22
N LEU A 428 36.65 16.81 20.82
CA LEU A 428 36.37 16.84 22.28
C LEU A 428 36.91 15.65 23.08
N GLY A 429 37.65 14.70 22.48
CA GLY A 429 38.14 13.50 23.19
C GLY A 429 39.59 13.15 22.89
N SER A 430 40.51 13.48 23.81
CA SER A 430 41.95 13.18 23.69
C SER A 430 42.31 11.84 24.32
N LEU A 431 43.24 11.11 23.67
CA LEU A 431 44.03 9.94 24.10
C LEU A 431 43.36 8.89 25.01
N ASP A 432 43.22 7.64 24.53
CA ASP A 432 44.26 6.64 24.85
C ASP A 432 44.16 5.30 24.08
N ASN A 433 45.34 4.71 23.85
CA ASN A 433 45.68 3.31 23.53
C ASN A 433 45.11 2.59 22.28
N SER A 434 45.96 1.71 21.73
CA SER A 434 45.92 1.18 20.36
C SER A 434 45.60 -0.33 20.27
N LEU A 435 45.45 -0.84 19.04
CA LEU A 435 45.18 -2.24 18.63
C LEU A 435 43.71 -2.73 18.62
N THR A 436 42.72 -1.83 18.62
CA THR A 436 41.36 -2.17 18.16
C THR A 436 41.17 -1.80 16.69
N PHE A 437 40.53 -2.69 15.91
CA PHE A 437 40.20 -2.50 14.49
C PHE A 437 39.01 -1.53 14.27
N ASN A 438 39.04 -0.38 14.95
CA ASN A 438 38.19 0.77 14.72
C ASN A 438 39.09 1.84 14.08
N HIS A 439 39.08 1.93 12.75
CA HIS A 439 39.84 2.97 12.05
C HIS A 439 39.29 4.34 12.46
N SER A 440 40.14 5.18 13.05
CA SER A 440 39.90 6.62 13.14
C SER A 440 39.66 7.16 11.73
N TYR A 441 38.61 7.95 11.53
CA TYR A 441 38.30 8.54 10.23
C TYR A 441 39.39 9.56 9.84
N GLY A 442 40.42 9.10 9.12
CA GLY A 442 41.49 9.94 8.58
C GLY A 442 40.93 11.06 7.70
N HIS A 443 41.58 12.22 7.76
CA HIS A 443 41.03 13.47 7.22
C HIS A 443 41.56 13.83 5.81
N SER A 444 42.32 12.96 5.16
CA SER A 444 42.81 13.19 3.80
C SER A 444 41.90 12.58 2.73
N ASP A 445 41.95 13.12 1.51
CA ASP A 445 41.29 12.52 0.34
C ASP A 445 41.76 11.07 0.06
N ALA A 446 42.99 10.74 0.47
CA ALA A 446 43.53 9.39 0.41
C ALA A 446 42.86 8.44 1.41
N ASP A 447 42.55 8.91 2.62
CA ASP A 447 41.81 8.14 3.64
C ASP A 447 40.37 7.89 3.20
N VAL A 448 39.69 8.92 2.67
CA VAL A 448 38.33 8.79 2.12
C VAL A 448 38.31 7.84 0.92
N LEU A 449 39.35 7.90 0.05
CA LEU A 449 39.50 6.95 -1.05
C LEU A 449 39.71 5.52 -0.51
N HIS A 450 40.64 5.33 0.43
CA HIS A 450 40.94 4.02 1.04
C HIS A 450 39.71 3.41 1.72
N GLN A 451 39.00 4.19 2.54
CA GLN A 451 37.76 3.76 3.18
C GLN A 451 36.67 3.40 2.16
N SER A 452 36.54 4.18 1.07
CA SER A 452 35.57 3.87 0.01
C SER A 452 35.90 2.60 -0.77
N LEU A 453 37.19 2.31 -0.98
CA LEU A 453 37.66 1.05 -1.58
C LEU A 453 37.45 -0.12 -0.61
N LEU A 454 37.75 0.05 0.68
CA LEU A 454 37.56 -0.96 1.71
C LEU A 454 36.08 -1.34 1.85
N GLU A 455 35.17 -0.36 1.94
CA GLU A 455 33.72 -0.62 2.00
C GLU A 455 33.19 -1.28 0.72
N ALA A 456 33.65 -0.85 -0.47
CA ALA A 456 33.26 -1.48 -1.73
C ALA A 456 33.76 -2.93 -1.86
N ASN A 457 34.98 -3.22 -1.37
CA ASN A 457 35.55 -4.56 -1.35
C ASN A 457 34.82 -5.45 -0.34
N ILE A 458 34.54 -4.95 0.87
CA ILE A 458 33.74 -5.68 1.87
C ILE A 458 32.34 -5.98 1.33
N ALA A 459 31.63 -5.00 0.76
CA ALA A 459 30.32 -5.20 0.15
C ALA A 459 30.37 -6.30 -0.93
N THR A 460 31.38 -6.27 -1.80
CA THR A 460 31.57 -7.27 -2.86
C THR A 460 31.83 -8.67 -2.28
N GLU A 461 32.69 -8.78 -1.27
CA GLU A 461 33.04 -10.04 -0.60
C GLU A 461 31.85 -10.67 0.14
N VAL A 462 31.05 -9.84 0.84
CA VAL A 462 29.80 -10.27 1.47
C VAL A 462 28.80 -10.75 0.43
N CYS A 463 28.67 -10.03 -0.70
CA CYS A 463 27.78 -10.45 -1.77
C CYS A 463 28.19 -11.80 -2.38
N LEU A 464 29.47 -12.00 -2.69
CA LEU A 464 29.95 -13.26 -3.24
C LEU A 464 29.76 -14.42 -2.26
N THR A 465 30.08 -14.21 -0.97
CA THR A 465 29.85 -15.21 0.08
C THR A 465 28.38 -15.65 0.18
N VAL A 466 27.44 -14.70 0.15
CA VAL A 466 26.00 -15.01 0.21
C VAL A 466 25.51 -15.64 -1.11
N LEU A 467 25.99 -15.21 -2.28
CA LEU A 467 25.65 -15.81 -3.57
C LEU A 467 26.13 -17.26 -3.69
N ASP A 468 27.36 -17.55 -3.28
CA ASP A 468 27.91 -18.91 -3.27
C ASP A 468 27.09 -19.81 -2.33
N THR A 469 26.75 -19.30 -1.14
CA THR A 469 25.87 -19.98 -0.18
C THR A 469 24.51 -20.32 -0.77
N LEU A 470 23.85 -19.37 -1.46
CA LEU A 470 22.57 -19.59 -2.13
C LEU A 470 22.68 -20.56 -3.31
N SER A 471 23.77 -20.48 -4.09
CA SER A 471 24.04 -21.38 -5.21
C SER A 471 24.21 -22.83 -4.75
N LEU A 472 24.92 -23.03 -3.63
CA LEU A 472 25.14 -24.31 -2.98
C LEU A 472 23.84 -24.88 -2.38
N PHE A 473 23.08 -24.06 -1.65
CA PHE A 473 21.79 -24.45 -1.07
C PHE A 473 20.76 -24.84 -2.13
N THR A 474 20.59 -24.00 -3.17
CA THR A 474 19.66 -24.28 -4.28
C THR A 474 20.05 -25.49 -5.12
N LEU A 475 21.33 -25.90 -5.10
CA LEU A 475 21.77 -27.14 -5.74
C LEU A 475 21.35 -28.37 -4.91
N ALA A 476 21.59 -28.36 -3.60
CA ALA A 476 21.30 -29.50 -2.73
C ALA A 476 19.80 -29.69 -2.44
N PHE A 477 19.08 -28.60 -2.13
CA PHE A 477 17.68 -28.65 -1.71
C PHE A 477 16.68 -28.44 -2.87
N LYS A 478 17.12 -28.68 -4.11
CA LYS A 478 16.31 -28.45 -5.33
C LYS A 478 14.90 -29.06 -5.24
N ASN A 479 14.78 -30.30 -4.77
CA ASN A 479 13.48 -30.99 -4.70
C ASN A 479 12.57 -30.39 -3.63
N GLN A 480 13.10 -30.02 -2.47
CA GLN A 480 12.34 -29.34 -1.42
C GLN A 480 11.86 -27.97 -1.90
N LEU A 481 12.73 -27.20 -2.58
CA LEU A 481 12.40 -25.90 -3.16
C LEU A 481 11.37 -25.99 -4.29
N LEU A 482 11.31 -27.09 -5.05
CA LEU A 482 10.30 -27.33 -6.09
C LEU A 482 8.95 -27.83 -5.58
N THR A 483 8.79 -28.04 -4.27
CA THR A 483 7.48 -28.40 -3.68
C THR A 483 6.45 -27.32 -4.00
N ASP A 484 5.23 -27.71 -4.36
CA ASP A 484 4.18 -26.80 -4.84
C ASP A 484 4.63 -25.95 -6.04
N HIS A 485 5.32 -26.58 -7.00
CA HIS A 485 5.94 -25.94 -8.19
C HIS A 485 6.99 -24.83 -7.88
N GLY A 486 7.29 -24.59 -6.60
CA GLY A 486 8.10 -23.47 -6.11
C GLY A 486 7.36 -22.46 -5.24
N HIS A 487 6.05 -22.62 -5.03
CA HIS A 487 5.20 -21.66 -4.30
C HIS A 487 5.24 -21.81 -2.77
N ASN A 488 6.17 -22.60 -2.25
CA ASN A 488 6.40 -22.80 -0.83
C ASN A 488 7.13 -21.61 -0.14
N PRO A 489 6.96 -21.41 1.18
CA PRO A 489 7.56 -20.29 1.92
C PRO A 489 9.09 -20.25 1.89
N LEU A 490 9.76 -21.41 1.84
CA LEU A 490 11.22 -21.51 1.85
C LEU A 490 11.80 -21.01 0.52
N MET A 491 11.24 -21.43 -0.61
CA MET A 491 11.63 -20.92 -1.93
C MET A 491 11.36 -19.42 -2.07
N LYS A 492 10.23 -18.94 -1.54
CA LYS A 492 9.97 -17.50 -1.46
C LYS A 492 11.06 -16.76 -0.68
N LYS A 493 11.44 -17.23 0.51
CA LYS A 493 12.50 -16.58 1.31
C LYS A 493 13.88 -16.62 0.63
N VAL A 494 14.23 -17.72 -0.03
CA VAL A 494 15.47 -17.83 -0.84
C VAL A 494 15.44 -16.81 -1.99
N PHE A 495 14.30 -16.68 -2.68
CA PHE A 495 14.09 -15.70 -3.74
C PHE A 495 14.13 -14.25 -3.21
N ASP A 496 13.56 -13.96 -2.04
CA ASP A 496 13.61 -12.64 -1.40
C ASP A 496 15.07 -12.22 -1.11
N VAL A 497 15.95 -13.15 -0.73
CA VAL A 497 17.39 -12.84 -0.57
C VAL A 497 18.04 -12.54 -1.94
N TYR A 498 17.70 -13.30 -3.00
CA TYR A 498 18.14 -12.98 -4.36
C TYR A 498 17.66 -11.59 -4.84
N LEU A 499 16.44 -11.21 -4.48
CA LEU A 499 15.86 -9.91 -4.80
C LEU A 499 16.50 -8.77 -3.98
N CYS A 500 16.89 -9.03 -2.73
CA CYS A 500 17.60 -8.08 -1.87
C CYS A 500 18.92 -7.58 -2.50
N PHE A 501 19.65 -8.41 -3.25
CA PHE A 501 20.83 -7.96 -4.01
C PHE A 501 20.50 -6.88 -5.04
N LEU A 502 19.32 -6.91 -5.64
CA LEU A 502 18.85 -5.93 -6.63
C LEU A 502 18.30 -4.67 -5.95
N GLN A 503 17.68 -4.82 -4.77
CA GLN A 503 17.07 -3.72 -4.02
C GLN A 503 18.07 -2.87 -3.21
N LYS A 504 19.28 -3.38 -2.94
CA LYS A 504 20.32 -2.67 -2.15
C LYS A 504 21.48 -2.19 -3.04
N HIS A 505 22.25 -1.22 -2.56
CA HIS A 505 23.36 -0.64 -3.33
C HIS A 505 24.57 -1.58 -3.36
N GLN A 506 24.84 -2.16 -4.53
CA GLN A 506 25.94 -3.09 -4.77
C GLN A 506 27.00 -2.55 -5.74
N SER A 507 28.19 -3.16 -5.71
CA SER A 507 29.27 -2.85 -6.66
C SER A 507 28.96 -3.38 -8.08
N GLU A 508 29.59 -2.82 -9.11
CA GLU A 508 29.41 -3.29 -10.48
C GLU A 508 29.82 -4.76 -10.65
N THR A 509 30.89 -5.18 -9.99
CA THR A 509 31.38 -6.56 -9.99
C THR A 509 30.42 -7.51 -9.28
N ALA A 510 29.84 -7.08 -8.14
CA ALA A 510 28.82 -7.87 -7.47
C ALA A 510 27.58 -8.05 -8.36
N LEU A 511 27.05 -6.98 -8.96
CA LEU A 511 25.85 -7.04 -9.81
C LEU A 511 26.01 -7.99 -11.01
N LYS A 512 27.18 -8.05 -11.66
CA LYS A 512 27.45 -9.01 -12.75
C LYS A 512 27.33 -10.47 -12.29
N ASN A 513 27.80 -10.76 -11.08
CA ASN A 513 27.67 -12.09 -10.47
C ASN A 513 26.23 -12.36 -10.03
N VAL A 514 25.52 -11.37 -9.47
CA VAL A 514 24.08 -11.45 -9.15
C VAL A 514 23.25 -11.79 -10.39
N PHE A 515 23.43 -11.07 -11.51
CA PHE A 515 22.71 -11.37 -12.76
C PHE A 515 23.02 -12.77 -13.30
N THR A 516 24.26 -13.23 -13.17
CA THR A 516 24.66 -14.60 -13.56
C THR A 516 24.01 -15.66 -12.66
N ALA A 517 23.96 -15.44 -11.35
CA ALA A 517 23.29 -16.31 -10.41
C ALA A 517 21.77 -16.35 -10.63
N LEU A 518 21.14 -15.21 -10.95
CA LEU A 518 19.72 -15.13 -11.32
C LEU A 518 19.41 -15.91 -12.61
N ARG A 519 20.27 -15.84 -13.66
CA ARG A 519 20.13 -16.70 -14.85
C ARG A 519 20.16 -18.19 -14.48
N SER A 520 21.06 -18.59 -13.57
CA SER A 520 21.13 -19.96 -13.06
C SER A 520 19.88 -20.37 -12.26
N LEU A 521 19.36 -19.48 -11.41
CA LEU A 521 18.14 -19.69 -10.63
C LEU A 521 16.92 -19.91 -11.54
N ILE A 522 16.68 -18.99 -12.48
CA ILE A 522 15.61 -19.08 -13.48
C ILE A 522 15.68 -20.42 -14.24
N TYR A 523 16.87 -20.80 -14.70
CA TYR A 523 17.07 -22.05 -15.44
C TYR A 523 16.87 -23.32 -14.60
N LYS A 524 17.25 -23.29 -13.31
CA LYS A 524 17.08 -24.42 -12.38
C LYS A 524 15.60 -24.63 -11.96
N PHE A 525 14.82 -23.54 -11.88
CA PHE A 525 13.47 -23.49 -11.30
C PHE A 525 12.43 -22.79 -12.21
N PRO A 526 12.25 -23.20 -13.48
CA PRO A 526 11.37 -22.49 -14.41
C PRO A 526 9.89 -22.51 -13.98
N SER A 527 9.41 -23.61 -13.37
CA SER A 527 8.03 -23.72 -12.85
C SER A 527 7.70 -22.61 -11.84
N THR A 528 8.67 -22.23 -11.00
CA THR A 528 8.49 -21.21 -9.96
C THR A 528 8.19 -19.82 -10.53
N PHE A 529 8.69 -19.53 -11.73
CA PHE A 529 8.42 -18.27 -12.43
C PHE A 529 7.21 -18.36 -13.35
N TYR A 530 6.98 -19.51 -13.99
CA TYR A 530 6.04 -19.63 -15.11
C TYR A 530 4.76 -20.42 -14.83
N GLU A 531 4.60 -21.01 -13.65
CA GLU A 531 3.44 -21.83 -13.26
C GLU A 531 2.87 -21.32 -11.93
N GLY A 532 1.57 -21.49 -11.67
CA GLY A 532 0.94 -20.99 -10.44
C GLY A 532 0.97 -19.46 -10.31
N ARG A 533 1.28 -18.92 -9.12
CA ARG A 533 1.26 -17.46 -8.85
C ARG A 533 2.37 -16.70 -9.58
N ALA A 534 2.08 -15.50 -10.06
CA ALA A 534 3.03 -14.69 -10.82
C ALA A 534 3.98 -13.81 -9.98
N ASP A 535 3.92 -13.87 -8.64
CA ASP A 535 4.56 -12.90 -7.73
C ASP A 535 6.09 -12.84 -7.86
N MET A 536 6.78 -13.98 -7.94
CA MET A 536 8.23 -14.00 -8.14
C MET A 536 8.66 -13.49 -9.54
N CYS A 537 7.87 -13.78 -10.58
CA CYS A 537 8.13 -13.29 -11.93
C CYS A 537 7.91 -11.78 -12.04
N ALA A 538 6.82 -11.27 -11.44
CA ALA A 538 6.50 -9.85 -11.35
C ALA A 538 7.60 -9.06 -10.65
N ALA A 539 7.97 -9.47 -9.43
CA ALA A 539 9.00 -8.82 -8.63
C ALA A 539 10.37 -8.80 -9.33
N LEU A 540 10.73 -9.89 -10.00
CA LEU A 540 11.98 -9.98 -10.75
C LEU A 540 11.96 -9.07 -12.01
N CYS A 541 10.86 -9.04 -12.77
CA CYS A 541 10.70 -8.15 -13.92
C CYS A 541 10.85 -6.68 -13.50
N TYR A 542 10.15 -6.28 -12.44
CA TYR A 542 10.16 -4.92 -11.89
C TYR A 542 11.57 -4.47 -11.46
N GLU A 543 12.31 -5.29 -10.70
CA GLU A 543 13.68 -4.93 -10.33
C GLU A 543 14.63 -4.90 -11.54
N ILE A 544 14.58 -5.88 -12.47
CA ILE A 544 15.44 -5.88 -13.67
C ILE A 544 15.22 -4.61 -14.51
N LEU A 545 13.96 -4.17 -14.66
CA LEU A 545 13.61 -2.98 -15.45
C LEU A 545 14.18 -1.68 -14.86
N LYS A 546 14.36 -1.58 -13.53
CA LYS A 546 15.12 -0.46 -12.92
C LYS A 546 16.57 -0.44 -13.41
N PHE A 547 17.23 -1.61 -13.46
CA PHE A 547 18.60 -1.73 -13.96
C PHE A 547 18.72 -1.47 -15.47
N CYS A 548 17.67 -1.73 -16.26
CA CYS A 548 17.58 -1.31 -17.66
C CYS A 548 17.61 0.23 -17.83
N ASN A 549 17.31 1.03 -16.80
CA ASN A 549 17.47 2.50 -16.81
C ASN A 549 18.75 2.99 -16.10
N SER A 550 19.67 2.09 -15.74
CA SER A 550 20.91 2.44 -15.01
C SER A 550 21.78 3.45 -15.77
N LYS A 551 22.50 4.30 -15.02
CA LYS A 551 23.49 5.23 -15.59
C LYS A 551 24.70 4.51 -16.20
N LEU A 552 24.98 3.27 -15.77
CA LEU A 552 26.12 2.47 -16.24
C LEU A 552 25.72 1.59 -17.43
N SER A 553 26.45 1.71 -18.55
CA SER A 553 26.14 0.97 -19.78
C SER A 553 26.34 -0.54 -19.64
N SER A 554 27.35 -0.97 -18.89
CA SER A 554 27.63 -2.38 -18.59
C SER A 554 26.46 -3.05 -17.87
N ILE A 555 25.96 -2.41 -16.80
CA ILE A 555 24.81 -2.89 -16.01
C ILE A 555 23.53 -2.93 -16.84
N ARG A 556 23.27 -1.92 -17.69
CA ARG A 556 22.11 -1.94 -18.60
C ARG A 556 22.18 -3.10 -19.59
N SER A 557 23.36 -3.41 -20.13
CA SER A 557 23.55 -4.55 -21.04
C SER A 557 23.24 -5.87 -20.35
N GLU A 558 23.78 -6.11 -19.16
CA GLU A 558 23.53 -7.33 -18.38
C GLU A 558 22.05 -7.50 -17.99
N ALA A 559 21.41 -6.42 -17.51
CA ALA A 559 20.00 -6.41 -17.17
C ALA A 559 19.10 -6.69 -18.40
N SER A 560 19.42 -6.07 -19.54
CA SER A 560 18.73 -6.32 -20.81
C SER A 560 18.86 -7.78 -21.26
N GLN A 561 20.04 -8.37 -21.12
CA GLN A 561 20.28 -9.78 -21.44
C GLN A 561 19.60 -10.74 -20.46
N LEU A 562 19.51 -10.39 -19.16
CA LEU A 562 18.76 -11.16 -18.17
C LEU A 562 17.25 -11.11 -18.45
N LEU A 563 16.72 -9.95 -18.84
CA LEU A 563 15.31 -9.82 -19.23
C LEU A 563 14.99 -10.61 -20.50
N TYR A 564 15.86 -10.54 -21.51
CA TYR A 564 15.79 -11.38 -22.70
C TYR A 564 15.82 -12.88 -22.34
N PHE A 565 16.70 -13.28 -21.43
CA PHE A 565 16.79 -14.67 -20.95
C PHE A 565 15.50 -15.14 -20.27
N LEU A 566 14.86 -14.30 -19.45
CA LEU A 566 13.57 -14.60 -18.81
C LEU A 566 12.44 -14.77 -19.83
N MET A 567 12.40 -13.95 -20.89
CA MET A 567 11.44 -14.11 -21.99
C MET A 567 11.68 -15.42 -22.76
N ARG A 568 12.93 -15.68 -23.14
CA ARG A 568 13.33 -16.90 -23.87
C ARG A 568 13.03 -18.15 -23.06
N ASN A 569 13.37 -18.16 -21.77
CA ASN A 569 13.20 -19.32 -20.93
C ASN A 569 11.71 -19.60 -20.63
N ASN A 570 10.86 -18.57 -20.55
CA ASN A 570 9.41 -18.74 -20.54
C ASN A 570 8.90 -19.38 -21.86
N PHE A 571 9.40 -18.91 -23.01
CA PHE A 571 9.06 -19.47 -24.32
C PHE A 571 9.49 -20.94 -24.47
N ASP A 572 10.70 -21.29 -24.04
CA ASP A 572 11.17 -22.67 -24.04
C ASP A 572 10.34 -23.56 -23.07
N TYR A 573 9.91 -23.02 -21.90
CA TYR A 573 9.06 -23.74 -20.94
C TYR A 573 7.66 -24.08 -21.49
N THR A 574 7.03 -23.16 -22.24
CA THR A 574 5.70 -23.40 -22.86
C THR A 574 5.76 -24.29 -24.12
N GLY A 575 6.91 -24.93 -24.39
CA GLY A 575 7.10 -25.75 -25.58
C GLY A 575 7.21 -24.93 -26.87
N LYS A 576 7.82 -23.73 -26.79
CA LYS A 576 8.02 -22.78 -27.91
C LYS A 576 6.73 -22.27 -28.53
N LYS A 577 5.72 -22.04 -27.69
CA LYS A 577 4.42 -21.49 -28.09
C LYS A 577 4.26 -20.02 -27.75
N SER A 578 4.67 -19.59 -26.56
CA SER A 578 4.36 -18.26 -26.02
C SER A 578 5.23 -17.88 -24.83
N PHE A 579 5.46 -16.58 -24.63
CA PHE A 579 6.00 -16.03 -23.36
C PHE A 579 5.06 -15.00 -22.73
N VAL A 580 3.74 -15.16 -22.93
CA VAL A 580 2.69 -14.24 -22.45
C VAL A 580 2.86 -13.89 -20.96
N ARG A 581 3.29 -14.82 -20.12
CA ARG A 581 3.50 -14.57 -18.68
C ARG A 581 4.58 -13.51 -18.41
N THR A 582 5.80 -13.69 -18.95
CA THR A 582 6.85 -12.67 -18.85
C THR A 582 6.47 -11.39 -19.59
N HIS A 583 5.79 -11.49 -20.74
CA HIS A 583 5.30 -10.34 -21.52
C HIS A 583 4.37 -9.43 -20.69
N LEU A 584 3.37 -10.01 -20.01
CA LEU A 584 2.41 -9.27 -19.19
C LEU A 584 3.08 -8.66 -17.96
N GLN A 585 3.89 -9.44 -17.24
CA GLN A 585 4.59 -8.93 -16.05
C GLN A 585 5.56 -7.80 -16.37
N VAL A 586 6.17 -7.79 -17.57
CA VAL A 586 6.96 -6.65 -18.06
C VAL A 586 6.10 -5.43 -18.35
N ILE A 587 4.92 -5.56 -18.98
CA ILE A 587 4.01 -4.44 -19.23
C ILE A 587 3.51 -3.83 -17.91
N ILE A 588 3.08 -4.68 -16.97
CA ILE A 588 2.66 -4.25 -15.62
C ILE A 588 3.81 -3.52 -14.92
N SER A 589 5.00 -4.15 -14.86
CA SER A 589 6.19 -3.57 -14.22
C SER A 589 6.60 -2.22 -14.84
N VAL A 590 6.51 -2.05 -16.17
CA VAL A 590 6.77 -0.77 -16.83
C VAL A 590 5.77 0.29 -16.36
N SER A 591 4.47 -0.03 -16.34
CA SER A 591 3.43 0.90 -15.85
C SER A 591 3.67 1.33 -14.40
N GLN A 592 4.04 0.38 -13.53
CA GLN A 592 4.40 0.65 -12.13
C GLN A 592 5.62 1.57 -12.01
N LEU A 593 6.69 1.29 -12.76
CA LEU A 593 7.95 2.04 -12.67
C LEU A 593 7.88 3.49 -13.19
N ILE A 594 6.92 3.80 -14.05
CA ILE A 594 6.71 5.19 -14.48
C ILE A 594 6.03 5.98 -13.36
N ALA A 595 5.09 5.38 -12.63
CA ALA A 595 4.48 5.98 -11.44
C ALA A 595 5.51 6.25 -10.33
N ASP A 596 6.51 5.39 -10.16
CA ASP A 596 7.59 5.55 -9.15
C ASP A 596 8.65 6.62 -9.51
N VAL A 597 8.40 7.48 -10.49
CA VAL A 597 9.27 8.61 -10.89
C VAL A 597 10.68 8.17 -11.36
N VAL A 598 10.88 6.89 -11.70
CA VAL A 598 12.19 6.32 -12.08
C VAL A 598 12.70 6.84 -13.46
N GLY A 599 11.90 7.64 -14.17
CA GLY A 599 12.32 8.32 -15.40
C GLY A 599 12.60 7.37 -16.57
N ILE A 600 11.78 6.30 -16.69
CA ILE A 600 12.00 5.18 -17.61
C ILE A 600 11.70 5.53 -19.08
N GLY A 601 11.13 6.70 -19.39
CA GLY A 601 11.00 7.20 -20.77
C GLY A 601 12.32 7.61 -21.45
N GLY A 602 13.42 7.74 -20.69
CA GLY A 602 14.68 8.30 -21.20
C GLY A 602 15.42 7.45 -22.24
N THR A 603 16.34 8.10 -22.98
CA THR A 603 17.20 7.47 -24.01
C THR A 603 17.96 6.23 -23.51
N ARG A 604 18.28 6.16 -22.20
CA ARG A 604 18.93 5.01 -21.58
C ARG A 604 18.09 3.74 -21.63
N PHE A 605 16.79 3.85 -21.38
CA PHE A 605 15.89 2.71 -21.42
C PHE A 605 15.57 2.28 -22.86
N GLN A 606 15.42 3.23 -23.78
CA GLN A 606 15.29 2.94 -25.22
C GLN A 606 16.49 2.16 -25.78
N GLN A 607 17.71 2.47 -25.32
CA GLN A 607 18.91 1.68 -25.63
C GLN A 607 18.85 0.25 -25.04
N SER A 608 18.28 0.05 -23.85
CA SER A 608 18.06 -1.30 -23.31
C SER A 608 17.03 -2.09 -24.13
N LEU A 609 15.95 -1.45 -24.58
CA LEU A 609 14.98 -2.07 -25.50
C LEU A 609 15.59 -2.42 -26.87
N SER A 610 16.56 -1.65 -27.37
CA SER A 610 17.27 -2.01 -28.60
C SER A 610 18.25 -3.17 -28.40
N ILE A 611 18.91 -3.27 -27.24
CA ILE A 611 19.72 -4.45 -26.86
C ILE A 611 18.85 -5.72 -26.85
N ILE A 612 17.68 -5.70 -26.20
CA ILE A 612 16.75 -6.84 -26.15
C ILE A 612 16.32 -7.28 -27.56
N ASN A 613 15.95 -6.33 -28.42
CA ASN A 613 15.64 -6.60 -29.82
C ASN A 613 16.83 -7.22 -30.57
N ASN A 614 18.04 -6.69 -30.38
CA ASN A 614 19.23 -7.21 -31.06
C ASN A 614 19.56 -8.64 -30.61
N CYS A 615 19.39 -8.97 -29.33
CA CYS A 615 19.48 -10.34 -28.82
C CYS A 615 18.50 -11.27 -29.53
N ALA A 616 17.21 -10.89 -29.60
CA ALA A 616 16.17 -11.70 -30.25
C ALA A 616 16.43 -11.96 -31.75
N ASN A 617 16.88 -10.95 -32.50
CA ASN A 617 17.17 -11.10 -33.94
C ASN A 617 18.47 -11.90 -34.21
N SER A 618 19.42 -11.92 -33.25
CA SER A 618 20.72 -12.60 -33.41
C SER A 618 20.68 -14.09 -33.03
N ASP A 619 19.71 -14.50 -32.21
CA ASP A 619 19.63 -15.85 -31.64
C ASP A 619 19.25 -16.90 -32.70
N ARG A 620 20.25 -17.70 -33.09
CA ARG A 620 20.10 -18.69 -34.18
C ARG A 620 19.08 -19.80 -33.88
N LEU A 621 18.84 -20.12 -32.60
CA LEU A 621 18.03 -21.26 -32.19
C LEU A 621 16.50 -21.01 -32.28
N ILE A 622 16.10 -19.76 -32.49
CA ILE A 622 14.68 -19.33 -32.50
C ILE A 622 14.29 -18.56 -33.77
N LYS A 623 15.18 -18.44 -34.76
CA LYS A 623 14.94 -17.71 -36.03
C LYS A 623 13.74 -18.21 -36.85
N HIS A 624 13.29 -19.44 -36.64
CA HIS A 624 12.16 -20.06 -37.32
C HIS A 624 10.87 -20.05 -36.46
N THR A 625 10.77 -19.15 -35.49
CA THR A 625 9.61 -19.03 -34.57
C THR A 625 9.10 -17.59 -34.51
N THR A 626 7.87 -17.39 -34.02
CA THR A 626 7.26 -16.05 -33.83
C THR A 626 7.95 -15.23 -32.74
N PHE A 627 8.75 -15.84 -31.87
CA PHE A 627 9.33 -15.18 -30.70
C PHE A 627 10.02 -13.83 -31.02
N SER A 628 10.71 -13.70 -32.16
CA SER A 628 11.35 -12.43 -32.52
C SER A 628 10.38 -11.33 -32.98
N SER A 629 9.21 -11.66 -33.55
CA SER A 629 8.13 -10.68 -33.78
C SER A 629 7.45 -10.33 -32.47
N ASP A 630 7.19 -11.32 -31.63
CA ASP A 630 6.48 -11.18 -30.35
C ASP A 630 7.28 -10.28 -29.37
N VAL A 631 8.62 -10.42 -29.32
CA VAL A 631 9.51 -9.50 -28.59
C VAL A 631 9.52 -8.09 -29.19
N LYS A 632 9.50 -7.96 -30.53
CA LYS A 632 9.38 -6.65 -31.19
C LYS A 632 8.09 -5.95 -30.77
N ASP A 633 6.97 -6.66 -30.81
CA ASP A 633 5.65 -6.12 -30.48
C ASP A 633 5.50 -5.80 -28.99
N LEU A 634 6.12 -6.58 -28.09
CA LEU A 634 6.29 -6.17 -26.69
C LEU A 634 7.04 -4.83 -26.59
N THR A 635 8.17 -4.66 -27.28
CA THR A 635 8.89 -3.37 -27.22
C THR A 635 8.14 -2.22 -27.87
N LYS A 636 7.22 -2.46 -28.81
CA LYS A 636 6.27 -1.44 -29.29
C LYS A 636 5.26 -1.09 -28.19
N ARG A 637 4.60 -2.08 -27.58
CA ARG A 637 3.64 -1.88 -26.47
C ARG A 637 4.28 -1.11 -25.30
N ILE A 638 5.51 -1.45 -24.92
CA ILE A 638 6.28 -0.72 -23.90
C ILE A 638 6.48 0.74 -24.30
N ARG A 639 6.80 1.05 -25.56
CA ARG A 639 6.90 2.45 -26.03
C ARG A 639 5.56 3.17 -25.97
N THR A 640 4.47 2.52 -26.35
CA THR A 640 3.12 3.08 -26.24
C THR A 640 2.77 3.42 -24.79
N VAL A 641 3.05 2.53 -23.82
CA VAL A 641 2.88 2.84 -22.38
C VAL A 641 3.73 4.03 -21.98
N LEU A 642 5.00 4.08 -22.37
CA LEU A 642 5.90 5.19 -22.01
C LEU A 642 5.46 6.53 -22.59
N MET A 643 4.98 6.57 -23.83
CA MET A 643 4.49 7.80 -24.47
C MET A 643 3.18 8.25 -23.82
N ALA A 644 2.20 7.36 -23.67
CA ALA A 644 0.93 7.70 -23.05
C ALA A 644 1.08 8.07 -21.56
N THR A 645 2.02 7.48 -20.83
CA THR A 645 2.26 7.87 -19.42
C THR A 645 3.07 9.18 -19.32
N ALA A 646 3.85 9.56 -20.33
CA ALA A 646 4.42 10.91 -20.42
C ALA A 646 3.30 11.95 -20.60
N GLN A 647 2.37 11.70 -21.54
CA GLN A 647 1.17 12.53 -21.75
C GLN A 647 0.32 12.60 -20.46
N MET A 648 0.07 11.48 -19.79
CA MET A 648 -0.67 11.47 -18.50
C MET A 648 0.00 12.35 -17.42
N LYS A 649 1.32 12.51 -17.45
CA LYS A 649 2.04 13.40 -16.53
C LYS A 649 1.95 14.86 -16.95
N GLU A 650 2.00 15.16 -18.24
CA GLU A 650 1.78 16.50 -18.79
C GLU A 650 0.35 17.00 -18.47
N HIS A 651 -0.61 16.08 -18.41
CA HIS A 651 -2.02 16.34 -18.08
C HIS A 651 -2.40 16.00 -16.61
N GLU A 652 -1.45 15.91 -15.68
CA GLU A 652 -1.71 15.56 -14.25
C GLU A 652 -2.73 16.51 -13.57
N ASN A 653 -2.82 17.77 -14.03
CA ASN A 653 -3.74 18.79 -13.53
C ASN A 653 -5.12 18.82 -14.23
N ASP A 654 -5.31 18.10 -15.34
CA ASP A 654 -6.58 17.99 -16.08
C ASP A 654 -7.18 16.60 -15.81
N PRO A 655 -8.06 16.44 -14.79
CA PRO A 655 -8.54 15.13 -14.37
C PRO A 655 -9.43 14.47 -15.43
N GLU A 656 -10.12 15.26 -16.26
CA GLU A 656 -10.91 14.74 -17.36
C GLU A 656 -10.02 14.17 -18.49
N MET A 657 -8.96 14.89 -18.89
CA MET A 657 -8.00 14.39 -19.89
C MET A 657 -7.20 13.18 -19.37
N LEU A 658 -6.80 13.20 -18.09
CA LEU A 658 -6.10 12.07 -17.46
C LEU A 658 -6.92 10.77 -17.53
N VAL A 659 -8.23 10.84 -17.25
CA VAL A 659 -9.15 9.70 -17.36
C VAL A 659 -9.37 9.28 -18.82
N ASP A 660 -9.38 10.22 -19.77
CA ASP A 660 -9.46 9.91 -21.20
C ASP A 660 -8.24 9.15 -21.72
N LEU A 661 -7.03 9.59 -21.35
CA LEU A 661 -5.76 8.92 -21.68
C LEU A 661 -5.68 7.52 -21.05
N GLN A 662 -6.06 7.38 -19.78
CA GLN A 662 -6.12 6.08 -19.10
C GLN A 662 -7.11 5.12 -19.77
N TYR A 663 -8.29 5.58 -20.15
CA TYR A 663 -9.24 4.75 -20.90
C TYR A 663 -8.71 4.38 -22.29
N SER A 664 -8.03 5.30 -22.99
CA SER A 664 -7.42 5.03 -24.30
C SER A 664 -6.37 3.91 -24.19
N LEU A 665 -5.50 3.99 -23.18
CA LEU A 665 -4.59 2.90 -22.80
C LEU A 665 -5.34 1.60 -22.47
N ALA A 666 -6.33 1.64 -21.58
CA ALA A 666 -7.14 0.49 -21.22
C ALA A 666 -7.80 -0.18 -22.43
N LYS A 667 -8.25 0.62 -23.40
CA LYS A 667 -8.88 0.15 -24.65
C LYS A 667 -7.89 -0.47 -25.62
N SER A 668 -6.64 0.02 -25.66
CA SER A 668 -5.56 -0.63 -26.41
C SER A 668 -5.22 -2.04 -25.87
N TYR A 669 -5.66 -2.37 -24.66
CA TYR A 669 -5.55 -3.68 -24.02
C TYR A 669 -6.87 -4.49 -23.98
N ALA A 670 -7.89 -4.13 -24.77
CA ALA A 670 -9.16 -4.87 -24.81
C ALA A 670 -9.02 -6.35 -25.21
N SER A 671 -7.94 -6.73 -25.91
CA SER A 671 -7.61 -8.13 -26.21
C SER A 671 -7.07 -8.92 -25.01
N THR A 672 -6.71 -8.25 -23.90
CA THR A 672 -5.95 -8.83 -22.78
C THR A 672 -6.64 -8.50 -21.44
N PRO A 673 -7.52 -9.38 -20.93
CA PRO A 673 -8.44 -9.07 -19.84
C PRO A 673 -7.80 -8.57 -18.54
N GLU A 674 -6.64 -9.13 -18.16
CA GLU A 674 -5.92 -8.76 -16.94
C GLU A 674 -5.43 -7.29 -16.98
N LEU A 675 -4.95 -6.84 -18.14
CA LEU A 675 -4.53 -5.45 -18.34
C LEU A 675 -5.74 -4.52 -18.40
N ARG A 676 -6.82 -4.90 -19.10
CA ARG A 676 -8.09 -4.14 -19.12
C ARG A 676 -8.64 -3.95 -17.70
N LYS A 677 -8.67 -5.02 -16.89
CA LYS A 677 -9.02 -4.95 -15.46
C LYS A 677 -8.14 -4.00 -14.68
N THR A 678 -6.82 -4.14 -14.79
CA THR A 678 -5.84 -3.32 -14.03
C THR A 678 -6.04 -1.81 -14.26
N TRP A 679 -6.31 -1.41 -15.51
CA TRP A 679 -6.59 -0.01 -15.83
C TRP A 679 -7.96 0.46 -15.35
N LEU A 680 -9.02 -0.34 -15.52
CA LEU A 680 -10.35 0.00 -15.01
C LEU A 680 -10.38 0.13 -13.47
N ASP A 681 -9.66 -0.75 -12.75
CA ASP A 681 -9.48 -0.63 -11.30
C ASP A 681 -8.73 0.66 -10.91
N SER A 682 -7.76 1.09 -11.74
CA SER A 682 -7.04 2.36 -11.52
C SER A 682 -7.93 3.58 -11.75
N MET A 683 -8.75 3.56 -12.81
CA MET A 683 -9.76 4.60 -13.05
C MET A 683 -10.78 4.67 -11.90
N ALA A 684 -11.24 3.52 -11.39
CA ALA A 684 -12.14 3.46 -10.25
C ALA A 684 -11.55 4.12 -9.00
N ARG A 685 -10.26 3.89 -8.69
CA ARG A 685 -9.57 4.53 -7.55
C ARG A 685 -9.50 6.05 -7.69
N ILE A 686 -9.30 6.57 -8.91
CA ILE A 686 -9.28 8.01 -9.18
C ILE A 686 -10.69 8.60 -9.03
N HIS A 687 -11.71 7.95 -9.56
CA HIS A 687 -13.11 8.36 -9.40
C HIS A 687 -13.52 8.40 -7.92
N VAL A 688 -13.14 7.40 -7.11
CA VAL A 688 -13.35 7.41 -5.65
C VAL A 688 -12.63 8.57 -4.98
N LYS A 689 -11.39 8.89 -5.39
CA LYS A 689 -10.62 10.02 -4.86
C LYS A 689 -11.25 11.38 -5.21
N ASN A 690 -11.86 11.49 -6.39
CA ASN A 690 -12.52 12.70 -6.87
C ASN A 690 -13.96 12.87 -6.33
N GLY A 691 -14.56 11.80 -5.79
CA GLY A 691 -15.98 11.77 -5.38
C GLY A 691 -16.97 11.39 -6.50
N ASP A 692 -16.47 10.99 -7.67
CA ASP A 692 -17.24 10.55 -8.84
C ASP A 692 -17.72 9.09 -8.67
N LEU A 693 -18.50 8.83 -7.61
CA LEU A 693 -18.83 7.47 -7.15
C LEU A 693 -19.67 6.65 -8.15
N SER A 694 -20.50 7.31 -8.98
CA SER A 694 -21.24 6.64 -10.07
C SER A 694 -20.28 6.08 -11.13
N GLU A 695 -19.24 6.83 -11.48
CA GLU A 695 -18.26 6.47 -12.48
C GLU A 695 -17.34 5.34 -11.95
N ALA A 696 -16.97 5.39 -10.66
CA ALA A 696 -16.27 4.29 -9.98
C ALA A 696 -17.10 2.99 -9.98
N ALA A 697 -18.40 3.07 -9.68
CA ALA A 697 -19.29 1.91 -9.71
C ALA A 697 -19.39 1.31 -11.12
N MET A 698 -19.44 2.14 -12.17
CA MET A 698 -19.41 1.64 -13.55
C MET A 698 -18.08 0.97 -13.91
N CYS A 699 -16.94 1.45 -13.42
CA CYS A 699 -15.66 0.74 -13.59
C CYS A 699 -15.71 -0.67 -12.99
N TYR A 700 -16.27 -0.85 -11.78
CA TYR A 700 -16.43 -2.18 -11.17
C TYR A 700 -17.39 -3.07 -11.98
N VAL A 701 -18.50 -2.52 -12.47
CA VAL A 701 -19.45 -3.26 -13.34
C VAL A 701 -18.76 -3.74 -14.62
N HIS A 702 -17.96 -2.89 -15.28
CA HIS A 702 -17.18 -3.27 -16.47
C HIS A 702 -16.13 -4.36 -16.17
N VAL A 703 -15.39 -4.26 -15.05
CA VAL A 703 -14.45 -5.30 -14.61
C VAL A 703 -15.16 -6.63 -14.35
N THR A 704 -16.30 -6.59 -13.67
CA THR A 704 -17.05 -7.79 -13.28
C THR A 704 -17.65 -8.49 -14.49
N ALA A 705 -18.20 -7.74 -15.45
CA ALA A 705 -18.70 -8.28 -16.71
C ALA A 705 -17.58 -8.90 -17.56
N LEU A 706 -16.41 -8.27 -17.65
CA LEU A 706 -15.24 -8.81 -18.34
C LEU A 706 -14.80 -10.16 -17.75
N VAL A 707 -14.77 -10.28 -16.41
CA VAL A 707 -14.44 -11.53 -15.71
C VAL A 707 -15.55 -12.57 -15.89
N ALA A 708 -16.82 -12.18 -15.83
CA ALA A 708 -17.96 -13.07 -16.07
C ALA A 708 -17.99 -13.62 -17.50
N GLU A 709 -17.69 -12.78 -18.50
CA GLU A 709 -17.55 -13.17 -19.92
C GLU A 709 -16.40 -14.17 -20.10
N TYR A 710 -15.23 -13.89 -19.51
CA TYR A 710 -14.10 -14.84 -19.52
C TYR A 710 -14.48 -16.20 -18.91
N LEU A 711 -15.09 -16.21 -17.72
CA LEU A 711 -15.53 -17.44 -17.05
C LEU A 711 -16.63 -18.17 -17.82
N THR A 712 -17.51 -17.44 -18.50
CA THR A 712 -18.57 -18.02 -19.35
C THR A 712 -17.97 -18.71 -20.58
N ARG A 713 -16.97 -18.12 -21.25
CA ARG A 713 -16.26 -18.77 -22.37
C ARG A 713 -15.47 -20.00 -21.92
N LYS A 714 -14.95 -20.02 -20.68
CA LYS A 714 -14.35 -21.22 -20.06
C LYS A 714 -15.37 -22.27 -19.59
N GLY A 715 -16.69 -22.00 -19.71
CA GLY A 715 -17.75 -22.89 -19.22
C GLY A 715 -17.85 -22.99 -17.69
N MET A 716 -17.19 -22.07 -16.96
CA MET A 716 -17.17 -22.03 -15.50
C MET A 716 -18.33 -21.21 -14.92
N PHE A 717 -18.87 -20.26 -15.69
CA PHE A 717 -20.02 -19.43 -15.31
C PHE A 717 -21.11 -19.47 -16.40
N ARG A 718 -22.35 -19.09 -16.05
CA ARG A 718 -23.53 -19.27 -16.93
C ARG A 718 -23.89 -18.05 -17.77
N GLN A 719 -23.46 -16.85 -17.41
CA GLN A 719 -23.90 -15.59 -18.04
C GLN A 719 -22.73 -14.60 -18.18
N GLY A 720 -22.46 -14.15 -19.40
CA GLY A 720 -21.38 -13.22 -19.70
C GLY A 720 -21.78 -11.74 -19.59
N CYS A 721 -21.22 -10.89 -20.46
CA CYS A 721 -21.49 -9.44 -20.46
C CYS A 721 -22.99 -9.09 -20.56
N THR A 722 -23.79 -9.93 -21.21
CA THR A 722 -25.23 -9.70 -21.43
C THR A 722 -26.05 -9.60 -20.14
N ALA A 723 -25.62 -10.22 -19.04
CA ALA A 723 -26.29 -10.09 -17.74
C ALA A 723 -26.26 -8.66 -17.19
N PHE A 724 -25.14 -7.96 -17.41
CA PHE A 724 -24.90 -6.60 -16.91
C PHE A 724 -25.51 -5.52 -17.82
N ARG A 725 -26.04 -5.89 -18.99
CA ARG A 725 -26.64 -4.97 -19.97
C ARG A 725 -27.84 -4.19 -19.40
N MET A 726 -28.57 -4.79 -18.44
CA MET A 726 -29.66 -4.13 -17.72
C MET A 726 -29.17 -2.99 -16.82
N ILE A 727 -27.97 -3.15 -16.25
CA ILE A 727 -27.31 -2.15 -15.40
C ILE A 727 -26.69 -1.06 -16.27
N THR A 728 -25.99 -1.42 -17.36
CA THR A 728 -25.54 -0.44 -18.35
C THR A 728 -25.41 -1.04 -19.75
N PRO A 729 -25.94 -0.38 -20.81
CA PRO A 729 -25.76 -0.83 -22.18
C PRO A 729 -24.32 -0.62 -22.70
N ASN A 730 -23.49 0.14 -21.97
CA ASN A 730 -22.08 0.39 -22.32
C ASN A 730 -21.22 -0.88 -22.22
N ILE A 731 -21.74 -1.94 -21.60
CA ILE A 731 -21.02 -3.21 -21.39
C ILE A 731 -20.71 -3.98 -22.69
N ASP A 732 -21.38 -3.63 -23.79
CA ASP A 732 -21.12 -4.16 -25.14
C ASP A 732 -19.65 -3.92 -25.58
N GLU A 733 -18.95 -2.94 -24.98
CA GLU A 733 -17.51 -2.74 -25.20
C GLU A 733 -16.66 -3.95 -24.77
N GLU A 734 -16.93 -4.52 -23.59
CA GLU A 734 -16.12 -5.61 -23.03
C GLU A 734 -16.40 -6.95 -23.74
N ALA A 735 -17.54 -7.08 -24.42
CA ALA A 735 -17.88 -8.27 -25.21
C ALA A 735 -16.92 -8.52 -26.40
N SER A 736 -16.23 -7.48 -26.87
CA SER A 736 -15.22 -7.55 -27.94
C SER A 736 -13.90 -8.23 -27.56
N MET A 737 -13.75 -8.66 -26.31
CA MET A 737 -12.61 -9.42 -25.80
C MET A 737 -12.25 -10.59 -26.75
N MET A 738 -10.97 -10.73 -27.09
CA MET A 738 -10.46 -11.91 -27.82
C MET A 738 -9.88 -12.95 -26.85
N GLU A 739 -10.00 -14.23 -27.18
CA GLU A 739 -9.23 -15.26 -26.46
C GLU A 739 -7.79 -15.29 -26.98
N ASP A 740 -6.87 -14.59 -26.28
CA ASP A 740 -5.44 -14.71 -26.56
C ASP A 740 -4.97 -16.15 -26.32
N VAL A 741 -4.52 -16.82 -27.40
CA VAL A 741 -4.12 -18.24 -27.44
C VAL A 741 -2.80 -18.44 -26.70
N GLY A 742 -2.87 -18.40 -25.36
CA GLY A 742 -1.73 -18.48 -24.46
C GLY A 742 -2.06 -18.21 -23.00
N MET A 743 -3.19 -17.59 -22.69
CA MET A 743 -3.65 -17.41 -21.30
C MET A 743 -4.35 -18.67 -20.76
N GLN A 744 -3.56 -19.65 -20.32
CA GLN A 744 -4.04 -20.77 -19.49
C GLN A 744 -3.95 -20.46 -17.98
N ASP A 745 -3.13 -19.50 -17.55
CA ASP A 745 -2.85 -19.14 -16.15
C ASP A 745 -3.60 -17.88 -15.64
N VAL A 746 -4.84 -17.65 -16.08
CA VAL A 746 -5.59 -16.49 -15.58
C VAL A 746 -6.15 -16.78 -14.20
N HIS A 747 -5.88 -15.90 -13.22
CA HIS A 747 -6.36 -16.03 -11.84
C HIS A 747 -7.88 -15.76 -11.67
N PHE A 748 -8.66 -15.79 -12.76
CA PHE A 748 -10.11 -15.63 -12.73
C PHE A 748 -10.77 -16.98 -12.44
N ASN A 749 -11.45 -17.05 -11.30
CA ASN A 749 -12.23 -18.19 -10.85
C ASN A 749 -13.59 -17.70 -10.28
N GLU A 750 -14.45 -18.63 -9.84
CA GLU A 750 -15.78 -18.28 -9.29
C GLU A 750 -15.66 -17.39 -8.03
N ASP A 751 -14.60 -17.55 -7.22
CA ASP A 751 -14.39 -16.77 -6.00
C ASP A 751 -14.05 -15.29 -6.28
N VAL A 752 -13.15 -15.03 -7.24
CA VAL A 752 -12.84 -13.67 -7.70
C VAL A 752 -14.06 -12.99 -8.31
N LEU A 753 -14.92 -13.72 -9.02
CA LEU A 753 -16.17 -13.15 -9.54
C LEU A 753 -17.13 -12.76 -8.41
N MET A 754 -17.24 -13.57 -7.35
CA MET A 754 -18.06 -13.24 -6.17
C MET A 754 -17.55 -11.98 -5.45
N GLU A 755 -16.24 -11.86 -5.23
CA GLU A 755 -15.64 -10.65 -4.62
C GLU A 755 -15.93 -9.39 -5.45
N LEU A 756 -15.85 -9.48 -6.78
CA LEU A 756 -16.15 -8.38 -7.70
C LEU A 756 -17.64 -8.01 -7.74
N LEU A 757 -18.54 -8.99 -7.63
CA LEU A 757 -19.98 -8.76 -7.53
C LEU A 757 -20.34 -8.03 -6.23
N GLU A 758 -19.79 -8.44 -5.08
CA GLU A 758 -19.98 -7.71 -3.81
C GLU A 758 -19.41 -6.29 -3.92
N GLN A 759 -18.21 -6.11 -4.50
CA GLN A 759 -17.63 -4.78 -4.75
C GLN A 759 -18.52 -3.88 -5.64
N CYS A 760 -19.24 -4.46 -6.61
CA CYS A 760 -20.22 -3.73 -7.41
C CYS A 760 -21.43 -3.27 -6.58
N ALA A 761 -22.00 -4.14 -5.74
CA ALA A 761 -23.12 -3.78 -4.87
C ALA A 761 -22.74 -2.64 -3.92
N ASP A 762 -21.57 -2.75 -3.30
CA ASP A 762 -20.97 -1.73 -2.43
C ASP A 762 -20.72 -0.40 -3.15
N GLY A 763 -20.26 -0.46 -4.40
CA GLY A 763 -20.04 0.71 -5.26
C GLY A 763 -21.35 1.40 -5.65
N LEU A 764 -22.37 0.63 -6.04
CA LEU A 764 -23.70 1.14 -6.40
C LEU A 764 -24.43 1.75 -5.20
N TRP A 765 -24.27 1.18 -4.01
CA TRP A 765 -24.75 1.76 -2.75
C TRP A 765 -24.13 3.14 -2.49
N LYS A 766 -22.79 3.24 -2.55
CA LYS A 766 -22.04 4.49 -2.38
C LYS A 766 -22.37 5.53 -3.47
N ALA A 767 -22.76 5.09 -4.66
CA ALA A 767 -23.21 5.93 -5.76
C ALA A 767 -24.69 6.38 -5.67
N GLU A 768 -25.43 6.02 -4.62
CA GLU A 768 -26.86 6.29 -4.42
C GLU A 768 -27.79 5.67 -5.51
N ARG A 769 -27.32 4.61 -6.19
CA ARG A 769 -28.04 3.88 -7.25
C ARG A 769 -28.59 2.55 -6.75
N TYR A 770 -29.34 2.63 -5.65
CA TYR A 770 -29.88 1.52 -4.87
C TYR A 770 -30.67 0.50 -5.71
N GLU A 771 -31.41 0.98 -6.71
CA GLU A 771 -32.26 0.19 -7.60
C GLU A 771 -31.50 -0.91 -8.37
N LEU A 772 -30.22 -0.68 -8.65
CA LEU A 772 -29.37 -1.57 -9.48
C LEU A 772 -28.71 -2.69 -8.68
N ILE A 773 -28.70 -2.61 -7.34
CA ILE A 773 -28.06 -3.59 -6.46
C ILE A 773 -28.73 -4.97 -6.62
N ALA A 774 -30.04 -5.00 -6.85
CA ALA A 774 -30.78 -6.22 -7.12
C ALA A 774 -30.32 -6.95 -8.39
N ASP A 775 -29.90 -6.24 -9.43
CA ASP A 775 -29.44 -6.86 -10.68
C ASP A 775 -28.03 -7.48 -10.56
N ILE A 776 -27.18 -6.91 -9.70
CA ILE A 776 -25.92 -7.53 -9.29
C ILE A 776 -26.19 -8.80 -8.46
N TYR A 777 -27.01 -8.71 -7.41
CA TYR A 777 -27.19 -9.82 -6.48
C TYR A 777 -27.94 -11.02 -7.07
N LYS A 778 -28.79 -10.84 -8.10
CA LYS A 778 -29.36 -11.94 -8.88
C LYS A 778 -28.31 -12.88 -9.48
N LEU A 779 -27.08 -12.40 -9.70
CA LEU A 779 -25.98 -13.20 -10.26
C LEU A 779 -25.23 -14.01 -9.19
N ILE A 780 -25.19 -13.53 -7.94
CA ILE A 780 -24.45 -14.18 -6.84
C ILE A 780 -25.32 -15.15 -6.02
N ILE A 781 -26.62 -14.87 -5.86
CA ILE A 781 -27.56 -15.69 -5.07
C ILE A 781 -27.48 -17.18 -5.45
N PRO A 782 -27.54 -17.59 -6.75
CA PRO A 782 -27.49 -19.01 -7.12
C PRO A 782 -26.15 -19.69 -6.76
N ILE A 783 -25.07 -18.93 -6.59
CA ILE A 783 -23.76 -19.44 -6.17
C ILE A 783 -23.79 -19.72 -4.66
N TYR A 784 -24.28 -18.77 -3.85
CA TYR A 784 -24.40 -18.95 -2.41
C TYR A 784 -25.42 -20.05 -2.03
N GLU A 785 -26.55 -20.15 -2.74
CA GLU A 785 -27.50 -21.26 -2.58
C GLU A 785 -26.85 -22.63 -2.85
N LYS A 786 -26.10 -22.74 -3.95
CA LYS A 786 -25.34 -23.96 -4.31
C LYS A 786 -24.26 -24.31 -3.29
N ARG A 787 -23.59 -23.30 -2.72
CA ARG A 787 -22.56 -23.45 -1.67
C ARG A 787 -23.14 -23.64 -0.26
N ARG A 788 -24.44 -23.39 -0.06
CA ARG A 788 -25.14 -23.33 1.25
C ARG A 788 -24.58 -22.27 2.19
N ASP A 789 -24.14 -21.14 1.63
CA ASP A 789 -23.63 -20.00 2.40
C ASP A 789 -24.77 -19.10 2.87
N PHE A 790 -25.43 -19.53 3.94
CA PHE A 790 -26.63 -18.85 4.48
C PHE A 790 -26.32 -17.51 5.16
N GLU A 791 -25.07 -17.28 5.58
CA GLU A 791 -24.65 -16.01 6.21
C GLU A 791 -24.54 -14.91 5.15
N ARG A 792 -23.90 -15.21 4.01
CA ARG A 792 -23.86 -14.31 2.85
C ARG A 792 -25.24 -14.06 2.24
N LEU A 793 -26.10 -15.08 2.17
CA LEU A 793 -27.49 -14.89 1.76
C LEU A 793 -28.25 -13.94 2.70
N ALA A 794 -28.09 -14.07 4.03
CA ALA A 794 -28.72 -13.16 4.98
C ALA A 794 -28.22 -11.71 4.80
N HIS A 795 -26.90 -11.52 4.66
CA HIS A 795 -26.28 -10.21 4.45
C HIS A 795 -26.76 -9.50 3.17
N LEU A 796 -26.80 -10.20 2.04
CA LEU A 796 -27.23 -9.57 0.78
C LEU A 796 -28.73 -9.23 0.80
N TYR A 797 -29.58 -10.05 1.45
CA TYR A 797 -31.01 -9.75 1.56
C TYR A 797 -31.29 -8.58 2.52
N ASP A 798 -30.51 -8.41 3.60
CA ASP A 798 -30.55 -7.21 4.43
C ASP A 798 -30.13 -5.96 3.62
N THR A 799 -29.02 -6.04 2.87
CA THR A 799 -28.58 -4.96 1.96
C THR A 799 -29.67 -4.58 0.95
N LEU A 800 -30.37 -5.56 0.36
CA LEU A 800 -31.50 -5.31 -0.54
C LEU A 800 -32.70 -4.65 0.17
N HIS A 801 -33.03 -5.11 1.38
CA HIS A 801 -34.10 -4.51 2.19
C HIS A 801 -33.79 -3.04 2.51
N GLN A 802 -32.56 -2.74 2.93
CA GLN A 802 -32.10 -1.38 3.20
C GLN A 802 -32.05 -0.54 1.92
N ALA A 803 -31.66 -1.11 0.78
CA ALA A 803 -31.63 -0.43 -0.52
C ALA A 803 -33.02 0.04 -0.95
N TYR A 804 -34.02 -0.86 -0.94
CA TYR A 804 -35.40 -0.47 -1.28
C TYR A 804 -36.03 0.46 -0.24
N SER A 805 -35.65 0.36 1.04
CA SER A 805 -36.04 1.33 2.07
C SER A 805 -35.46 2.73 1.77
N LYS A 806 -34.21 2.80 1.29
CA LYS A 806 -33.61 4.06 0.83
C LYS A 806 -34.26 4.59 -0.44
N VAL A 807 -34.64 3.74 -1.39
CA VAL A 807 -35.41 4.16 -2.59
C VAL A 807 -36.69 4.88 -2.18
N THR A 808 -37.49 4.34 -1.26
CA THR A 808 -38.72 5.01 -0.82
C THR A 808 -38.43 6.31 -0.08
N GLU A 809 -37.43 6.36 0.81
CA GLU A 809 -37.01 7.58 1.51
C GLU A 809 -36.61 8.72 0.55
N VAL A 810 -35.78 8.42 -0.46
CA VAL A 810 -35.31 9.46 -1.41
C VAL A 810 -36.35 9.84 -2.45
N MET A 811 -37.28 8.95 -2.80
CA MET A 811 -38.41 9.26 -3.68
C MET A 811 -39.38 10.26 -3.03
N HIS A 812 -39.67 10.13 -1.74
CA HIS A 812 -40.54 11.07 -1.03
C HIS A 812 -39.82 12.39 -0.70
N SER A 813 -38.56 12.32 -0.25
CA SER A 813 -37.83 13.50 0.23
C SER A 813 -37.18 14.34 -0.88
N GLY A 814 -36.99 13.79 -2.09
CA GLY A 814 -36.33 14.46 -3.21
C GLY A 814 -34.85 14.78 -2.98
N ARG A 815 -34.22 14.23 -1.93
CA ARG A 815 -32.85 14.60 -1.49
C ARG A 815 -31.72 13.97 -2.29
N ARG A 816 -32.00 12.98 -3.15
CA ARG A 816 -31.00 12.30 -3.99
C ARG A 816 -30.71 13.13 -5.23
N LEU A 817 -29.43 13.50 -5.42
CA LEU A 817 -28.98 14.42 -6.47
C LEU A 817 -27.90 13.75 -7.32
N LEU A 818 -28.31 13.02 -8.36
CA LEU A 818 -27.43 12.16 -9.17
C LEU A 818 -26.51 12.91 -10.16
N GLY A 819 -26.69 14.23 -10.31
CA GLY A 819 -25.81 15.11 -11.08
C GLY A 819 -26.53 16.01 -12.08
N THR A 820 -25.81 17.04 -12.54
CA THR A 820 -26.22 18.01 -13.56
C THR A 820 -25.40 17.84 -14.84
N TYR A 821 -25.95 18.20 -15.99
CA TYR A 821 -25.33 17.95 -17.28
C TYR A 821 -25.04 19.25 -18.06
N PHE A 822 -23.91 19.28 -18.75
CA PHE A 822 -23.45 20.43 -19.53
C PHE A 822 -22.88 19.99 -20.88
N ARG A 823 -23.25 20.68 -21.96
CA ARG A 823 -22.50 20.62 -23.21
C ARG A 823 -21.29 21.55 -23.09
N VAL A 824 -20.10 21.00 -23.27
CA VAL A 824 -18.84 21.75 -23.33
C VAL A 824 -18.24 21.56 -24.72
N ALA A 825 -17.80 22.65 -25.37
CA ALA A 825 -17.13 22.62 -26.67
C ALA A 825 -15.88 23.50 -26.65
N PHE A 826 -14.82 23.05 -27.33
CA PHE A 826 -13.51 23.70 -27.36
C PHE A 826 -13.19 24.21 -28.78
N PHE A 827 -12.62 25.41 -28.89
CA PHE A 827 -12.19 25.99 -30.18
C PHE A 827 -10.90 26.81 -29.99
N GLY A 828 -9.89 26.66 -30.86
CA GLY A 828 -8.60 27.35 -30.71
C GLY A 828 -7.46 26.82 -31.60
N GLN A 829 -7.67 26.74 -32.92
CA GLN A 829 -6.58 26.48 -33.88
C GLN A 829 -5.76 27.75 -34.18
N GLN A 830 -4.47 27.71 -33.83
CA GLN A 830 -3.51 28.78 -34.13
C GLN A 830 -2.89 28.58 -35.52
N TYR A 831 -3.51 29.14 -36.56
CA TYR A 831 -2.87 29.25 -37.88
C TYR A 831 -1.90 30.44 -37.92
N GLN A 832 -0.60 30.19 -37.70
CA GLN A 832 0.46 31.10 -38.13
C GLN A 832 1.18 30.52 -39.34
N PHE A 833 1.11 31.23 -40.47
CA PHE A 833 1.99 30.99 -41.60
C PHE A 833 3.36 31.60 -41.29
N THR A 834 4.34 30.74 -40.99
CA THR A 834 5.77 31.09 -41.01
C THR A 834 6.45 30.23 -42.06
N ASP A 835 7.26 30.83 -42.94
CA ASP A 835 7.92 30.18 -44.09
C ASP A 835 9.08 29.22 -43.71
N SER A 836 8.91 28.42 -42.66
CA SER A 836 9.87 27.41 -42.21
C SER A 836 9.16 26.23 -41.55
N GLU A 837 9.50 25.01 -42.00
CA GLU A 837 9.00 23.74 -41.46
C GLU A 837 9.39 23.56 -39.97
N THR A 838 8.53 24.02 -39.07
CA THR A 838 8.53 23.75 -37.63
C THR A 838 7.10 23.79 -37.12
N ASP A 839 6.79 22.96 -36.12
CA ASP A 839 5.43 22.49 -35.82
C ASP A 839 4.43 23.58 -35.39
N VAL A 840 3.17 23.40 -35.81
CA VAL A 840 2.04 24.30 -35.49
C VAL A 840 1.28 23.77 -34.27
N GLU A 841 1.64 24.24 -33.08
CA GLU A 841 0.89 23.95 -31.85
C GLU A 841 -0.34 24.88 -31.72
N GLY A 842 -1.54 24.33 -31.91
CA GLY A 842 -2.80 25.00 -31.58
C GLY A 842 -3.24 24.67 -30.15
N PHE A 843 -3.85 25.62 -29.42
CA PHE A 843 -4.13 25.49 -27.98
C PHE A 843 -4.78 24.14 -27.57
N PHE A 844 -5.79 23.70 -28.31
CA PHE A 844 -6.55 22.50 -28.00
C PHE A 844 -6.12 21.26 -28.81
N GLU A 845 -5.21 21.38 -29.77
CA GLU A 845 -4.73 20.28 -30.64
C GLU A 845 -5.90 19.40 -31.15
N ASP A 846 -5.89 18.10 -30.81
CA ASP A 846 -6.93 17.12 -31.15
C ASP A 846 -8.32 17.48 -30.61
N GLU A 847 -8.44 18.27 -29.54
CA GLU A 847 -9.72 18.63 -28.90
C GLU A 847 -10.45 19.79 -29.59
N ASP A 848 -9.81 20.47 -30.56
CA ASP A 848 -10.43 21.55 -31.33
C ASP A 848 -11.69 21.08 -32.08
N GLY A 849 -12.78 21.85 -31.93
CA GLY A 849 -14.07 21.56 -32.56
C GLY A 849 -14.84 20.38 -31.96
N LYS A 850 -14.32 19.69 -30.92
CA LYS A 850 -15.04 18.59 -30.26
C LYS A 850 -16.08 19.12 -29.27
N GLU A 851 -17.26 18.50 -29.30
CA GLU A 851 -18.33 18.69 -28.32
C GLU A 851 -18.43 17.49 -27.37
N TYR A 852 -18.56 17.76 -26.07
CA TYR A 852 -18.69 16.77 -25.01
C TYR A 852 -19.92 17.07 -24.15
N ILE A 853 -20.59 16.01 -23.65
CA ILE A 853 -21.47 16.12 -22.49
C ILE A 853 -20.63 15.83 -21.24
N TYR A 854 -20.64 16.77 -20.30
CA TYR A 854 -20.06 16.64 -18.96
C TYR A 854 -21.18 16.34 -17.96
N LYS A 855 -20.94 15.38 -17.06
CA LYS A 855 -21.73 15.15 -15.85
C LYS A 855 -20.97 15.72 -14.65
N GLU A 856 -21.58 16.68 -13.97
CA GLU A 856 -21.07 17.32 -12.75
C GLU A 856 -21.87 16.84 -11.51
N PRO A 857 -21.28 16.88 -10.30
CA PRO A 857 -21.91 16.34 -9.10
C PRO A 857 -23.12 17.16 -8.61
N LYS A 858 -24.13 16.46 -8.08
CA LYS A 858 -25.29 17.04 -7.39
C LYS A 858 -26.06 18.09 -8.21
N LEU A 859 -25.82 19.38 -7.91
CA LEU A 859 -26.50 20.55 -8.47
C LEU A 859 -25.50 21.65 -8.86
N THR A 860 -24.32 21.28 -9.36
CA THR A 860 -23.31 22.22 -9.85
C THR A 860 -23.94 23.23 -10.85
N PRO A 861 -23.94 24.54 -10.57
CA PRO A 861 -24.51 25.54 -11.46
C PRO A 861 -23.57 25.84 -12.64
N LEU A 862 -24.12 26.44 -13.70
CA LEU A 862 -23.37 26.84 -14.90
C LEU A 862 -22.14 27.71 -14.59
N SER A 863 -22.23 28.57 -13.57
CA SER A 863 -21.12 29.43 -13.12
C SER A 863 -19.95 28.64 -12.57
N GLU A 864 -20.19 27.59 -11.79
CA GLU A 864 -19.15 26.80 -11.11
C GLU A 864 -18.33 25.99 -12.13
N ILE A 865 -18.99 25.24 -13.03
CA ILE A 865 -18.30 24.53 -14.11
C ILE A 865 -17.58 25.51 -15.06
N SER A 866 -18.20 26.65 -15.39
CA SER A 866 -17.57 27.67 -16.26
C SER A 866 -16.30 28.26 -15.62
N GLN A 867 -16.33 28.55 -14.31
CA GLN A 867 -15.16 29.02 -13.58
C GLN A 867 -14.09 27.93 -13.40
N ARG A 868 -14.50 26.68 -13.16
CA ARG A 868 -13.59 25.51 -13.07
C ARG A 868 -12.80 25.32 -14.37
N LEU A 869 -13.49 25.30 -15.50
CA LEU A 869 -12.86 25.15 -16.83
C LEU A 869 -12.05 26.38 -17.21
N LEU A 870 -12.58 27.60 -17.00
CA LEU A 870 -11.83 28.84 -17.26
C LEU A 870 -10.52 28.85 -16.47
N LYS A 871 -10.54 28.52 -15.18
CA LYS A 871 -9.35 28.46 -14.35
C LYS A 871 -8.37 27.39 -14.85
N LEU A 872 -8.85 26.16 -15.06
CA LEU A 872 -8.01 25.03 -15.52
C LEU A 872 -7.23 25.38 -16.78
N TYR A 873 -7.89 25.93 -17.80
CA TYR A 873 -7.23 26.29 -19.06
C TYR A 873 -6.48 27.63 -18.99
N SER A 874 -6.85 28.56 -18.10
CA SER A 874 -6.05 29.76 -17.82
C SER A 874 -4.71 29.41 -17.17
N ASP A 875 -4.71 28.45 -16.24
CA ASP A 875 -3.51 27.93 -15.60
C ASP A 875 -2.61 27.18 -16.61
N LYS A 876 -3.18 26.63 -17.70
CA LYS A 876 -2.44 25.96 -18.80
C LYS A 876 -1.93 26.91 -19.89
N PHE A 877 -2.73 27.87 -20.34
CA PHE A 877 -2.46 28.68 -21.55
C PHE A 877 -2.21 30.18 -21.29
N GLY A 878 -2.32 30.64 -20.03
CA GLY A 878 -2.33 32.06 -19.68
C GLY A 878 -3.76 32.62 -19.67
N SER A 879 -4.09 33.37 -18.63
CA SER A 879 -5.44 33.91 -18.37
C SER A 879 -5.94 34.90 -19.43
N GLU A 880 -5.01 35.56 -20.11
CA GLU A 880 -5.22 36.50 -21.20
C GLU A 880 -5.59 35.80 -22.52
N ASN A 881 -5.29 34.50 -22.66
CA ASN A 881 -5.48 33.75 -23.90
C ASN A 881 -6.79 32.92 -23.90
N VAL A 882 -7.48 32.77 -22.76
CA VAL A 882 -8.69 31.93 -22.65
C VAL A 882 -9.97 32.78 -22.56
N LYS A 883 -11.01 32.39 -23.30
CA LYS A 883 -12.30 33.10 -23.34
C LYS A 883 -13.49 32.14 -23.22
N MET A 884 -14.45 32.48 -22.36
CA MET A 884 -15.72 31.76 -22.26
C MET A 884 -16.73 32.28 -23.27
N ILE A 885 -17.31 31.39 -24.08
CA ILE A 885 -18.44 31.72 -24.95
C ILE A 885 -19.74 31.50 -24.18
N GLN A 886 -20.43 32.60 -23.89
CA GLN A 886 -21.75 32.62 -23.22
C GLN A 886 -22.93 32.41 -24.19
N ASP A 887 -22.68 32.43 -25.50
CA ASP A 887 -23.68 31.97 -26.47
C ASP A 887 -23.83 30.44 -26.37
N SER A 888 -25.06 29.94 -26.41
CA SER A 888 -25.33 28.50 -26.55
C SER A 888 -25.46 28.06 -28.01
N GLY A 889 -25.52 29.01 -28.95
CA GLY A 889 -25.73 28.79 -30.37
C GLY A 889 -24.61 28.00 -31.04
N LYS A 890 -24.87 27.52 -32.26
CA LYS A 890 -23.83 26.88 -33.06
C LYS A 890 -22.85 27.95 -33.55
N ILE A 891 -21.61 27.87 -33.08
CA ILE A 891 -20.54 28.78 -33.47
C ILE A 891 -19.98 28.33 -34.82
N ASN A 892 -19.67 29.28 -35.68
CA ASN A 892 -18.89 29.06 -36.90
C ASN A 892 -17.42 29.39 -36.59
N PRO A 893 -16.48 28.43 -36.67
CA PRO A 893 -15.08 28.66 -36.28
C PRO A 893 -14.39 29.81 -37.03
N LYS A 894 -14.88 30.19 -38.21
CA LYS A 894 -14.35 31.32 -39.00
C LYS A 894 -14.59 32.69 -38.37
N ASP A 895 -15.53 32.78 -37.43
CA ASP A 895 -15.93 34.04 -36.78
C ASP A 895 -15.20 34.24 -35.43
N LEU A 896 -14.30 33.30 -35.07
CA LEU A 896 -13.47 33.34 -33.86
C LEU A 896 -12.06 33.88 -34.18
N ASP A 897 -11.48 34.64 -33.25
CA ASP A 897 -10.10 35.13 -33.36
C ASP A 897 -9.12 34.02 -32.91
N SER A 898 -8.35 33.49 -33.85
CA SER A 898 -7.40 32.38 -33.65
C SER A 898 -6.31 32.64 -32.60
N LYS A 899 -6.18 33.87 -32.09
CA LYS A 899 -5.32 34.19 -30.94
C LYS A 899 -5.82 33.60 -29.61
N TYR A 900 -7.10 33.28 -29.47
CA TYR A 900 -7.68 32.86 -28.19
C TYR A 900 -8.19 31.41 -28.20
N ALA A 901 -8.04 30.76 -27.05
CA ALA A 901 -8.66 29.49 -26.72
C ALA A 901 -10.09 29.75 -26.18
N TYR A 902 -11.11 29.31 -26.92
CA TYR A 902 -12.50 29.46 -26.54
C TYR A 902 -13.11 28.20 -25.95
N ILE A 903 -13.89 28.37 -24.89
CA ILE A 903 -14.66 27.30 -24.24
C ILE A 903 -16.12 27.72 -24.19
N GLN A 904 -16.99 26.96 -24.85
CA GLN A 904 -18.44 27.15 -24.81
C GLN A 904 -19.05 26.19 -23.79
N VAL A 905 -19.84 26.70 -22.84
CA VAL A 905 -20.51 25.88 -21.83
C VAL A 905 -22.01 26.19 -21.80
N THR A 906 -22.83 25.15 -21.94
CA THR A 906 -24.30 25.26 -21.98
C THR A 906 -24.91 24.19 -21.07
N HIS A 907 -25.79 24.60 -20.16
CA HIS A 907 -26.56 23.65 -19.34
C HIS A 907 -27.53 22.85 -20.22
N VAL A 908 -27.58 21.54 -20.02
CA VAL A 908 -28.47 20.61 -20.75
C VAL A 908 -29.19 19.70 -19.77
N ILE A 909 -30.41 19.30 -20.11
CA ILE A 909 -31.21 18.34 -19.32
C ILE A 909 -31.39 17.03 -20.10
N PRO A 910 -31.59 15.88 -19.44
CA PRO A 910 -31.92 14.62 -20.13
C PRO A 910 -33.15 14.78 -21.03
N PHE A 911 -33.11 14.21 -22.23
CA PHE A 911 -34.20 14.28 -23.21
C PHE A 911 -34.83 12.91 -23.42
N PHE A 912 -36.16 12.88 -23.36
CA PHE A 912 -37.00 11.71 -23.60
C PHE A 912 -38.12 12.06 -24.57
N ASP A 913 -38.44 11.11 -25.46
CA ASP A 913 -39.67 11.20 -26.27
C ASP A 913 -40.88 10.63 -25.50
N GLU A 914 -42.08 10.79 -26.07
CA GLU A 914 -43.33 10.36 -25.43
C GLU A 914 -43.37 8.86 -25.11
N LYS A 915 -42.66 8.03 -25.89
CA LYS A 915 -42.56 6.59 -25.62
C LYS A 915 -41.61 6.32 -24.47
N GLU A 916 -40.42 6.93 -24.47
CA GLU A 916 -39.48 6.81 -23.36
C GLU A 916 -40.06 7.35 -22.03
N LEU A 917 -40.93 8.38 -22.07
CA LEU A 917 -41.61 8.89 -20.87
C LEU A 917 -42.67 7.92 -20.30
N GLN A 918 -43.23 7.01 -21.11
CA GLN A 918 -44.12 5.94 -20.66
C GLN A 918 -43.34 4.75 -20.07
N GLU A 919 -42.16 4.47 -20.62
CA GLU A 919 -41.23 3.43 -20.13
C GLU A 919 -40.52 3.87 -18.84
N ARG A 920 -40.09 5.14 -18.76
CA ARG A 920 -39.36 5.76 -17.63
C ARG A 920 -40.31 6.57 -16.74
N LYS A 921 -40.89 5.89 -15.77
CA LYS A 921 -41.91 6.41 -14.83
C LYS A 921 -41.29 7.10 -13.62
N THR A 922 -40.13 6.63 -13.15
CA THR A 922 -39.47 7.18 -11.96
C THR A 922 -38.39 8.20 -12.32
N GLU A 923 -38.07 9.09 -11.37
CA GLU A 923 -36.97 10.04 -11.53
C GLU A 923 -35.59 9.35 -11.64
N PHE A 924 -35.45 8.17 -11.04
CA PHE A 924 -34.27 7.32 -11.20
C PHE A 924 -34.10 6.84 -12.63
N GLU A 925 -35.16 6.29 -13.23
CA GLU A 925 -35.17 5.85 -14.63
C GLU A 925 -34.89 7.02 -15.59
N ARG A 926 -35.25 8.24 -15.22
CA ARG A 926 -34.93 9.48 -15.97
C ARG A 926 -33.52 10.02 -15.70
N SER A 927 -32.81 9.44 -14.73
CA SER A 927 -31.45 9.80 -14.29
C SER A 927 -30.41 8.67 -14.45
N HIS A 928 -30.77 7.62 -15.19
CA HIS A 928 -29.95 6.43 -15.37
C HIS A 928 -30.10 5.82 -16.78
N ASN A 929 -29.00 5.33 -17.36
CA ASN A 929 -28.90 4.89 -18.75
C ASN A 929 -29.51 5.90 -19.73
N ILE A 930 -29.07 7.15 -19.61
CA ILE A 930 -29.49 8.28 -20.44
C ILE A 930 -28.43 8.60 -21.49
N ARG A 931 -28.86 8.93 -22.72
CA ARG A 931 -27.96 9.17 -23.86
C ARG A 931 -28.24 10.46 -24.61
N ARG A 932 -29.49 10.96 -24.52
CA ARG A 932 -29.95 12.18 -25.18
C ARG A 932 -30.08 13.32 -24.17
N PHE A 933 -29.66 14.50 -24.58
CA PHE A 933 -29.67 15.72 -23.79
C PHE A 933 -30.23 16.87 -24.62
N MET A 934 -30.90 17.82 -23.98
CA MET A 934 -31.56 18.94 -24.64
C MET A 934 -31.26 20.27 -23.97
N PHE A 935 -31.14 21.32 -24.78
CA PHE A 935 -31.28 22.70 -24.34
C PHE A 935 -32.19 23.48 -25.30
N GLU A 936 -32.78 24.57 -24.81
CA GLU A 936 -33.65 25.46 -25.58
C GLU A 936 -32.99 26.83 -25.71
N MET A 937 -33.09 27.46 -26.89
CA MET A 937 -32.57 28.80 -27.16
C MET A 937 -33.65 29.72 -27.73
N PRO A 938 -33.81 30.94 -27.20
CA PRO A 938 -34.68 31.94 -27.79
C PRO A 938 -34.02 32.55 -29.04
N PHE A 939 -34.80 32.74 -30.11
CA PHE A 939 -34.40 33.50 -31.30
C PHE A 939 -35.62 34.16 -31.95
N THR A 940 -35.38 35.10 -32.86
CA THR A 940 -36.41 35.77 -33.68
C THR A 940 -36.08 35.58 -35.15
N GLN A 941 -37.07 35.70 -36.04
CA GLN A 941 -36.81 35.62 -37.49
C GLN A 941 -35.90 36.76 -38.01
N THR A 942 -35.79 37.86 -37.26
CA THR A 942 -34.89 38.99 -37.56
C THR A 942 -33.45 38.78 -37.06
N GLY A 943 -33.14 37.64 -36.45
CA GLY A 943 -31.80 37.27 -35.99
C GLY A 943 -31.43 37.73 -34.57
N LYS A 944 -32.31 38.48 -33.88
CA LYS A 944 -32.14 38.79 -32.45
C LYS A 944 -32.46 37.57 -31.58
N ARG A 945 -31.88 37.47 -30.38
CA ARG A 945 -32.20 36.38 -29.43
C ARG A 945 -33.57 36.54 -28.77
N GLN A 946 -33.87 37.74 -28.27
CA GLN A 946 -35.12 38.06 -27.57
C GLN A 946 -35.92 39.09 -28.36
N GLY A 947 -37.25 38.97 -28.31
CA GLY A 947 -38.20 39.84 -29.00
C GLY A 947 -39.58 39.85 -28.33
N GLY A 948 -40.56 40.47 -28.98
CA GLY A 948 -41.97 40.41 -28.58
C GLY A 948 -42.53 38.97 -28.62
N VAL A 949 -43.59 38.69 -27.85
CA VAL A 949 -44.18 37.34 -27.79
C VAL A 949 -44.64 36.83 -29.16
N GLU A 950 -44.99 37.74 -30.06
CA GLU A 950 -45.42 37.53 -31.44
C GLU A 950 -44.29 37.16 -32.42
N GLU A 951 -43.03 37.49 -32.11
CA GLU A 951 -41.84 37.21 -32.93
C GLU A 951 -40.87 36.21 -32.27
N GLN A 952 -41.09 35.85 -31.01
CA GLN A 952 -40.21 34.99 -30.21
C GLN A 952 -40.34 33.50 -30.61
N CYS A 953 -39.44 33.04 -31.46
CA CYS A 953 -39.23 31.61 -31.73
C CYS A 953 -38.34 30.97 -30.65
N LYS A 954 -38.34 29.62 -30.60
CA LYS A 954 -37.47 28.84 -29.71
C LYS A 954 -36.88 27.62 -30.42
N ARG A 955 -35.55 27.53 -30.45
CA ARG A 955 -34.82 26.39 -31.00
C ARG A 955 -34.56 25.37 -29.91
N ARG A 956 -35.09 24.15 -30.07
CA ARG A 956 -34.84 23.01 -29.19
C ARG A 956 -33.76 22.13 -29.82
N THR A 957 -32.57 22.08 -29.23
CA THR A 957 -31.44 21.29 -29.73
C THR A 957 -31.30 20.01 -28.91
N ILE A 958 -31.21 18.87 -29.58
CA ILE A 958 -31.06 17.54 -28.97
C ILE A 958 -29.70 16.96 -29.36
N LEU A 959 -28.88 16.68 -28.35
CA LEU A 959 -27.53 16.12 -28.42
C LEU A 959 -27.59 14.65 -28.02
N THR A 960 -26.90 13.77 -28.75
CA THR A 960 -26.79 12.34 -28.44
C THR A 960 -25.33 11.98 -28.20
N ALA A 961 -25.02 11.49 -27.00
CA ALA A 961 -23.67 11.06 -26.63
C ALA A 961 -23.32 9.68 -27.24
N ILE A 962 -22.02 9.39 -27.43
CA ILE A 962 -21.60 8.06 -27.94
C ILE A 962 -22.00 6.93 -26.99
N HIS A 963 -21.90 7.14 -25.67
CA HIS A 963 -22.21 6.21 -24.58
C HIS A 963 -23.31 6.76 -23.67
N CYS A 964 -23.94 5.91 -22.86
CA CYS A 964 -24.96 6.34 -21.89
C CYS A 964 -24.32 6.76 -20.56
N PHE A 965 -24.94 7.68 -19.82
CA PHE A 965 -24.58 7.99 -18.44
C PHE A 965 -25.39 7.15 -17.44
N PRO A 966 -24.80 6.72 -16.30
CA PRO A 966 -23.38 6.85 -15.93
C PRO A 966 -22.48 5.93 -16.79
N TYR A 967 -21.20 6.26 -16.85
CA TYR A 967 -20.18 5.54 -17.61
C TYR A 967 -18.86 5.49 -16.83
N VAL A 968 -17.83 4.80 -17.34
CA VAL A 968 -16.46 4.81 -16.77
C VAL A 968 -15.75 6.17 -16.89
N LYS A 969 -16.40 7.17 -17.49
CA LYS A 969 -15.95 8.57 -17.63
C LYS A 969 -17.07 9.55 -17.29
N LYS A 970 -16.70 10.69 -16.71
CA LYS A 970 -17.64 11.81 -16.44
C LYS A 970 -17.88 12.75 -17.62
N ARG A 971 -17.05 12.70 -18.68
CA ARG A 971 -17.31 13.37 -19.97
C ARG A 971 -17.41 12.37 -21.10
N ILE A 972 -18.34 12.59 -22.04
CA ILE A 972 -18.62 11.68 -23.16
C ILE A 972 -18.82 12.52 -24.45
N PRO A 973 -18.11 12.21 -25.56
CA PRO A 973 -18.29 12.90 -26.84
C PRO A 973 -19.74 12.90 -27.35
N VAL A 974 -20.15 14.02 -27.94
CA VAL A 974 -21.41 14.12 -28.71
C VAL A 974 -21.20 13.41 -30.06
N MET A 975 -22.03 12.40 -30.33
CA MET A 975 -22.02 11.62 -31.57
C MET A 975 -22.85 12.28 -32.67
N TYR A 976 -23.99 12.85 -32.28
CA TYR A 976 -25.00 13.36 -33.19
C TYR A 976 -25.78 14.49 -32.53
N GLN A 977 -26.12 15.52 -33.31
CA GLN A 977 -26.99 16.62 -32.88
C GLN A 977 -28.02 16.95 -33.96
N HIS A 978 -29.22 17.31 -33.53
CA HIS A 978 -30.27 17.87 -34.39
C HIS A 978 -31.05 18.92 -33.61
N HIS A 979 -31.86 19.72 -34.30
CA HIS A 979 -32.70 20.73 -33.66
C HIS A 979 -34.08 20.81 -34.29
N THR A 980 -35.03 21.37 -33.55
CA THR A 980 -36.38 21.66 -33.99
C THR A 980 -36.73 23.08 -33.57
N ASP A 981 -37.23 23.88 -34.51
CA ASP A 981 -37.61 25.26 -34.25
C ASP A 981 -39.11 25.36 -34.01
N LEU A 982 -39.48 25.94 -32.87
CA LEU A 982 -40.86 26.25 -32.49
C LEU A 982 -41.18 27.69 -32.91
N ASN A 983 -42.30 27.85 -33.61
CA ASN A 983 -42.85 29.15 -33.97
C ASN A 983 -43.45 29.87 -32.74
N PRO A 984 -43.70 31.19 -32.76
CA PRO A 984 -44.11 31.94 -31.57
C PRO A 984 -45.39 31.41 -30.88
N ILE A 985 -46.40 31.00 -31.66
CA ILE A 985 -47.61 30.35 -31.11
C ILE A 985 -47.31 28.98 -30.46
N GLU A 986 -46.30 28.26 -30.95
CA GLU A 986 -45.88 26.97 -30.37
C GLU A 986 -45.03 27.15 -29.11
N VAL A 987 -44.28 28.25 -29.01
CA VAL A 987 -43.62 28.67 -27.77
C VAL A 987 -44.66 28.98 -26.69
N ALA A 988 -45.71 29.72 -27.05
CA ALA A 988 -46.83 30.00 -26.13
C ALA A 988 -47.54 28.71 -25.68
N ILE A 989 -47.81 27.77 -26.59
CA ILE A 989 -48.39 26.46 -26.24
C ILE A 989 -47.47 25.67 -25.30
N ASP A 990 -46.17 25.57 -25.61
CA ASP A 990 -45.20 24.82 -24.81
C ASP A 990 -45.02 25.41 -23.40
N GLU A 991 -44.94 26.74 -23.26
CA GLU A 991 -44.80 27.42 -21.97
C GLU A 991 -46.08 27.32 -21.13
N MET A 992 -47.24 27.59 -21.73
CA MET A 992 -48.52 27.47 -21.03
C MET A 992 -48.82 26.02 -20.62
N SER A 993 -48.50 25.03 -21.46
CA SER A 993 -48.68 23.60 -21.12
C SER A 993 -47.78 23.18 -19.96
N LYS A 994 -46.52 23.64 -19.94
CA LYS A 994 -45.61 23.43 -18.80
C LYS A 994 -46.18 24.05 -17.52
N LYS A 995 -46.71 25.27 -17.59
CA LYS A 995 -47.30 25.97 -16.44
C LYS A 995 -48.54 25.28 -15.88
N VAL A 996 -49.42 24.78 -16.75
CA VAL A 996 -50.56 23.92 -16.39
C VAL A 996 -50.09 22.66 -15.67
N ALA A 997 -49.08 21.96 -16.22
CA ALA A 997 -48.56 20.73 -15.66
C ALA A 997 -47.91 20.96 -14.27
N GLU A 998 -47.10 22.01 -14.11
CA GLU A 998 -46.51 22.39 -12.82
C GLU A 998 -47.57 22.69 -11.75
N LEU A 999 -48.59 23.49 -12.07
CA LEU A 999 -49.67 23.83 -11.14
C LEU A 999 -50.48 22.59 -10.75
N ARG A 1000 -50.89 21.76 -11.73
CA ARG A 1000 -51.61 20.51 -11.46
C ARG A 1000 -50.79 19.54 -10.61
N GLN A 1001 -49.49 19.40 -10.89
CA GLN A 1001 -48.60 18.57 -10.08
C GLN A 1001 -48.57 19.04 -8.62
N LEU A 1002 -48.38 20.35 -8.38
CA LEU A 1002 -48.35 20.92 -7.03
C LEU A 1002 -49.69 20.75 -6.29
N CYS A 1003 -50.83 20.85 -6.99
CA CYS A 1003 -52.16 20.64 -6.40
C CYS A 1003 -52.48 19.17 -6.13
N SER A 1004 -51.89 18.24 -6.89
CA SER A 1004 -52.09 16.79 -6.74
C SER A 1004 -51.19 16.12 -5.69
N SER A 1005 -50.22 16.86 -5.13
CA SER A 1005 -49.31 16.37 -4.10
C SER A 1005 -50.05 16.07 -2.79
N ALA A 1006 -49.76 14.92 -2.17
CA ALA A 1006 -50.37 14.53 -0.90
C ALA A 1006 -49.99 15.46 0.27
N GLU A 1007 -48.74 15.95 0.27
CA GLU A 1007 -48.29 17.08 1.09
C GLU A 1007 -47.94 18.23 0.14
N VAL A 1008 -48.70 19.33 0.23
CA VAL A 1008 -48.55 20.48 -0.67
C VAL A 1008 -47.52 21.46 -0.09
N ASP A 1009 -46.44 21.71 -0.84
CA ASP A 1009 -45.50 22.79 -0.54
C ASP A 1009 -46.17 24.15 -0.81
N MET A 1010 -46.70 24.74 0.27
CA MET A 1010 -47.41 26.03 0.25
C MET A 1010 -46.58 27.14 -0.40
N ILE A 1011 -45.27 27.22 -0.11
CA ILE A 1011 -44.41 28.30 -0.61
C ILE A 1011 -44.17 28.13 -2.11
N LYS A 1012 -43.90 26.91 -2.57
CA LYS A 1012 -43.71 26.62 -4.00
C LYS A 1012 -45.01 26.76 -4.79
N LEU A 1013 -46.15 26.40 -4.20
CA LEU A 1013 -47.47 26.66 -4.77
C LEU A 1013 -47.72 28.16 -4.92
N GLN A 1014 -47.56 28.94 -3.84
CA GLN A 1014 -47.72 30.40 -3.85
C GLN A 1014 -46.82 31.07 -4.88
N LEU A 1015 -45.54 30.72 -4.95
CA LEU A 1015 -44.59 31.27 -5.92
C LEU A 1015 -45.04 31.05 -7.38
N LYS A 1016 -45.50 29.83 -7.70
CA LYS A 1016 -45.94 29.46 -9.06
C LYS A 1016 -47.33 30.03 -9.40
N LEU A 1017 -48.22 30.12 -8.42
CA LEU A 1017 -49.57 30.68 -8.55
C LEU A 1017 -49.52 32.20 -8.73
N GLN A 1018 -48.81 32.92 -7.84
CA GLN A 1018 -48.61 34.36 -7.94
C GLN A 1018 -47.94 34.74 -9.27
N GLY A 1019 -46.87 34.01 -9.65
CA GLY A 1019 -46.22 34.15 -10.95
C GLY A 1019 -47.07 33.72 -12.16
N SER A 1020 -48.31 33.30 -11.95
CA SER A 1020 -49.31 32.95 -12.98
C SER A 1020 -50.45 33.97 -13.06
N VAL A 1021 -51.03 34.38 -11.92
CA VAL A 1021 -52.21 35.26 -11.87
C VAL A 1021 -51.90 36.72 -11.54
N SER A 1022 -50.85 37.01 -10.77
CA SER A 1022 -50.48 38.35 -10.28
C SER A 1022 -49.09 38.73 -10.79
N VAL A 1023 -48.93 38.77 -12.12
CA VAL A 1023 -47.63 38.99 -12.78
C VAL A 1023 -47.27 40.48 -12.81
N GLN A 1024 -46.18 40.86 -12.15
CA GLN A 1024 -45.76 42.27 -12.01
C GLN A 1024 -44.59 42.71 -12.90
N VAL A 1025 -43.74 41.77 -13.34
CA VAL A 1025 -42.46 42.09 -14.05
C VAL A 1025 -42.47 41.65 -15.52
N ASN A 1026 -43.07 40.49 -15.81
CA ASN A 1026 -43.16 39.94 -17.16
C ASN A 1026 -44.53 40.26 -17.78
N ALA A 1027 -44.66 40.15 -19.11
CA ALA A 1027 -45.91 40.46 -19.83
C ALA A 1027 -47.13 39.55 -19.46
N GLY A 1028 -46.88 38.42 -18.79
CA GLY A 1028 -47.89 37.52 -18.24
C GLY A 1028 -48.62 36.65 -19.29
N PRO A 1029 -49.42 35.65 -18.86
CA PRO A 1029 -50.16 34.77 -19.77
C PRO A 1029 -51.07 35.50 -20.76
N LEU A 1030 -51.68 36.61 -20.33
CA LEU A 1030 -52.57 37.44 -21.15
C LEU A 1030 -51.88 37.99 -22.41
N ALA A 1031 -50.55 38.20 -22.39
CA ALA A 1031 -49.83 38.62 -23.59
C ALA A 1031 -49.92 37.59 -24.73
N TYR A 1032 -49.87 36.29 -24.42
CA TYR A 1032 -50.08 35.23 -25.41
C TYR A 1032 -51.52 35.19 -25.92
N ALA A 1033 -52.51 35.44 -25.06
CA ALA A 1033 -53.91 35.50 -25.47
C ALA A 1033 -54.15 36.67 -26.44
N ARG A 1034 -53.70 37.90 -26.10
CA ARG A 1034 -53.82 39.08 -26.97
C ARG A 1034 -53.07 38.91 -28.31
N ALA A 1035 -51.92 38.25 -28.30
CA ALA A 1035 -51.11 38.05 -29.51
C ALA A 1035 -51.66 36.96 -30.46
N PHE A 1036 -52.22 35.87 -29.92
CA PHE A 1036 -52.54 34.65 -30.70
C PHE A 1036 -54.01 34.25 -30.73
N LEU A 1037 -54.85 34.75 -29.82
CA LEU A 1037 -56.26 34.34 -29.67
C LEU A 1037 -57.27 35.42 -30.06
N ASP A 1038 -56.86 36.68 -30.20
CA ASP A 1038 -57.72 37.77 -30.67
C ASP A 1038 -58.11 37.60 -32.16
N ASP A 1039 -59.37 37.91 -32.49
CA ASP A 1039 -59.99 37.70 -33.80
C ASP A 1039 -59.29 38.44 -34.96
N THR A 1040 -58.50 39.49 -34.67
CA THR A 1040 -57.69 40.18 -35.69
C THR A 1040 -56.43 39.41 -36.08
N ASN A 1041 -55.91 38.56 -35.19
CA ASN A 1041 -54.61 37.90 -35.32
C ASN A 1041 -54.70 36.38 -35.53
N THR A 1042 -55.77 35.71 -35.06
CA THR A 1042 -55.98 34.25 -35.20
C THR A 1042 -55.78 33.74 -36.64
N LYS A 1043 -56.24 34.50 -37.64
CA LYS A 1043 -56.12 34.18 -39.08
C LYS A 1043 -54.68 34.10 -39.61
N ARG A 1044 -53.68 34.51 -38.84
CA ARG A 1044 -52.25 34.44 -39.21
C ARG A 1044 -51.58 33.11 -38.82
N TYR A 1045 -52.24 32.28 -38.03
CA TYR A 1045 -51.68 31.05 -37.47
C TYR A 1045 -52.55 29.82 -37.83
N PRO A 1046 -52.01 28.59 -37.82
CA PRO A 1046 -52.79 27.41 -38.16
C PRO A 1046 -53.92 27.14 -37.15
N ASP A 1047 -55.16 26.97 -37.62
CA ASP A 1047 -56.36 26.75 -36.80
C ASP A 1047 -56.18 25.68 -35.71
N ASN A 1048 -55.48 24.59 -36.03
CA ASN A 1048 -55.23 23.49 -35.09
C ASN A 1048 -54.35 23.93 -33.90
N LYS A 1049 -53.41 24.85 -34.10
CA LYS A 1049 -52.56 25.42 -33.04
C LYS A 1049 -53.32 26.46 -32.23
N VAL A 1050 -54.15 27.28 -32.86
CA VAL A 1050 -55.04 28.24 -32.16
C VAL A 1050 -56.03 27.49 -31.26
N LYS A 1051 -56.68 26.42 -31.76
CA LYS A 1051 -57.56 25.54 -30.98
C LYS A 1051 -56.85 24.89 -29.80
N LEU A 1052 -55.62 24.40 -30.00
CA LEU A 1052 -54.80 23.82 -28.93
C LEU A 1052 -54.43 24.86 -27.88
N LEU A 1053 -54.06 26.09 -28.28
CA LEU A 1053 -53.75 27.16 -27.33
C LEU A 1053 -54.98 27.57 -26.51
N LYS A 1054 -56.16 27.73 -27.14
CA LYS A 1054 -57.42 27.95 -26.42
C LYS A 1054 -57.68 26.86 -25.38
N GLU A 1055 -57.46 25.60 -25.73
CA GLU A 1055 -57.65 24.47 -24.82
C GLU A 1055 -56.67 24.48 -23.64
N VAL A 1056 -55.38 24.75 -23.89
CA VAL A 1056 -54.38 24.91 -22.83
C VAL A 1056 -54.74 26.08 -21.90
N PHE A 1057 -55.32 27.18 -22.42
CA PHE A 1057 -55.82 28.28 -21.59
C PHE A 1057 -57.02 27.90 -20.70
N ARG A 1058 -57.97 27.09 -21.19
CA ARG A 1058 -59.06 26.56 -20.34
C ARG A 1058 -58.50 25.74 -19.18
N GLN A 1059 -57.55 24.85 -19.49
CA GLN A 1059 -56.86 24.03 -18.49
C GLN A 1059 -55.99 24.85 -17.52
N PHE A 1060 -55.46 25.99 -17.96
CA PHE A 1060 -54.71 26.92 -17.12
C PHE A 1060 -55.60 27.68 -16.14
N VAL A 1061 -56.76 28.17 -16.58
CA VAL A 1061 -57.73 28.82 -15.68
C VAL A 1061 -58.29 27.82 -14.66
N GLU A 1062 -58.55 26.57 -15.08
CA GLU A 1062 -58.92 25.48 -14.17
C GLU A 1062 -57.80 25.21 -13.14
N ALA A 1063 -56.55 25.04 -13.58
CA ALA A 1063 -55.42 24.75 -12.70
C ALA A 1063 -55.12 25.90 -11.71
N CYS A 1064 -55.26 27.16 -12.14
CA CYS A 1064 -55.13 28.32 -11.24
C CYS A 1064 -56.26 28.38 -10.21
N GLY A 1065 -57.51 28.06 -10.60
CA GLY A 1065 -58.64 27.99 -9.67
C GLY A 1065 -58.48 26.86 -8.63
N GLN A 1066 -58.02 25.69 -9.07
CA GLN A 1066 -57.66 24.58 -8.17
C GLN A 1066 -56.52 24.98 -7.21
N ALA A 1067 -55.48 25.63 -7.71
CA ALA A 1067 -54.35 26.11 -6.91
C ALA A 1067 -54.76 27.16 -5.86
N LEU A 1068 -55.67 28.09 -6.20
CA LEU A 1068 -56.25 29.04 -5.24
C LEU A 1068 -57.04 28.31 -4.15
N ALA A 1069 -57.90 27.36 -4.52
CA ALA A 1069 -58.72 26.60 -3.58
C ALA A 1069 -57.90 25.67 -2.68
N VAL A 1070 -56.72 25.21 -3.13
CA VAL A 1070 -55.75 24.51 -2.30
C VAL A 1070 -55.02 25.48 -1.37
N ASN A 1071 -54.50 26.60 -1.88
CA ASN A 1071 -53.78 27.59 -1.06
C ASN A 1071 -54.65 28.15 0.08
N GLU A 1072 -55.92 28.41 -0.18
CA GLU A 1072 -56.91 28.89 0.81
C GLU A 1072 -57.05 27.96 2.03
N ARG A 1073 -56.76 26.67 1.89
CA ARG A 1073 -56.81 25.69 2.98
C ARG A 1073 -55.49 25.56 3.74
N LEU A 1074 -54.41 26.15 3.22
CA LEU A 1074 -53.04 26.04 3.75
C LEU A 1074 -52.58 27.32 4.45
N ILE A 1075 -53.08 28.48 4.00
CA ILE A 1075 -52.75 29.79 4.58
C ILE A 1075 -53.22 29.93 6.04
N LYS A 1076 -52.58 30.87 6.73
CA LYS A 1076 -52.96 31.37 8.06
C LYS A 1076 -53.47 32.81 7.93
N GLU A 1077 -53.95 33.36 9.05
CA GLU A 1077 -54.57 34.69 9.11
C GLU A 1077 -53.70 35.82 8.52
N ASP A 1078 -52.37 35.70 8.61
CA ASP A 1078 -51.39 36.66 8.08
C ASP A 1078 -51.30 36.70 6.54
N GLN A 1079 -51.86 35.71 5.83
CA GLN A 1079 -51.85 35.65 4.36
C GLN A 1079 -53.26 35.79 3.73
N LEU A 1080 -54.30 36.11 4.51
CA LEU A 1080 -55.67 36.23 3.99
C LEU A 1080 -55.82 37.35 2.94
N GLU A 1081 -55.26 38.53 3.21
CA GLU A 1081 -55.28 39.67 2.26
C GLU A 1081 -54.55 39.34 0.95
N TYR A 1082 -53.42 38.64 1.05
CA TYR A 1082 -52.65 38.15 -0.09
C TYR A 1082 -53.42 37.10 -0.93
N GLN A 1083 -54.19 36.21 -0.30
CA GLN A 1083 -55.04 35.25 -0.99
C GLN A 1083 -56.22 35.94 -1.70
N GLU A 1084 -56.89 36.90 -1.06
CA GLU A 1084 -58.00 37.63 -1.69
C GLU A 1084 -57.52 38.49 -2.87
N GLU A 1085 -56.34 39.10 -2.76
CA GLU A 1085 -55.69 39.80 -3.88
C GLU A 1085 -55.38 38.84 -5.04
N MET A 1086 -54.83 37.64 -4.78
CA MET A 1086 -54.63 36.63 -5.83
C MET A 1086 -55.95 36.14 -6.45
N LYS A 1087 -57.02 35.97 -5.66
CA LYS A 1087 -58.37 35.65 -6.19
C LYS A 1087 -58.93 36.79 -7.05
N ALA A 1088 -58.70 38.05 -6.68
CA ALA A 1088 -59.14 39.22 -7.45
C ALA A 1088 -58.44 39.28 -8.80
N ASN A 1089 -57.10 39.19 -8.82
CA ASN A 1089 -56.31 39.12 -10.06
C ASN A 1089 -56.70 37.93 -10.95
N TYR A 1090 -56.99 36.76 -10.35
CA TYR A 1090 -57.49 35.59 -11.09
C TYR A 1090 -58.86 35.83 -11.73
N ARG A 1091 -59.81 36.44 -11.00
CA ARG A 1091 -61.13 36.81 -11.53
C ARG A 1091 -61.01 37.80 -12.70
N GLU A 1092 -60.14 38.80 -12.58
CA GLU A 1092 -59.86 39.76 -13.65
C GLU A 1092 -59.23 39.09 -14.88
N MET A 1093 -58.21 38.26 -14.69
CA MET A 1093 -57.57 37.48 -15.77
C MET A 1093 -58.56 36.56 -16.49
N ALA A 1094 -59.43 35.85 -15.74
CA ALA A 1094 -60.45 34.96 -16.32
C ALA A 1094 -61.52 35.75 -17.11
N LYS A 1095 -61.87 36.96 -16.65
CA LYS A 1095 -62.76 37.87 -17.38
C LYS A 1095 -62.13 38.33 -18.69
N GLU A 1096 -60.88 38.81 -18.67
CA GLU A 1096 -60.21 39.28 -19.89
C GLU A 1096 -59.98 38.13 -20.89
N LEU A 1097 -59.61 36.93 -20.42
CA LEU A 1097 -59.53 35.74 -21.28
C LEU A 1097 -60.89 35.38 -21.91
N SER A 1098 -62.00 35.54 -21.18
CA SER A 1098 -63.35 35.33 -21.72
C SER A 1098 -63.71 36.35 -22.80
N GLU A 1099 -63.32 37.62 -22.59
CA GLU A 1099 -63.49 38.70 -23.57
C GLU A 1099 -62.68 38.42 -24.85
N ILE A 1100 -61.41 38.03 -24.74
CA ILE A 1100 -60.52 37.70 -25.88
C ILE A 1100 -60.94 36.42 -26.61
N MET A 1101 -61.34 35.36 -25.89
CA MET A 1101 -61.70 34.08 -26.50
C MET A 1101 -63.12 34.03 -27.07
N HIS A 1102 -63.97 35.02 -26.73
CA HIS A 1102 -65.41 35.05 -27.02
C HIS A 1102 -66.17 33.82 -26.48
N GLU A 1103 -65.71 33.28 -25.35
CA GLU A 1103 -66.24 32.10 -24.66
C GLU A 1103 -66.39 32.42 -23.17
N GLN A 1104 -67.45 31.97 -22.50
CA GLN A 1104 -67.55 32.11 -21.03
C GLN A 1104 -66.60 31.13 -20.34
N ILE A 1105 -65.49 31.63 -19.80
CA ILE A 1105 -64.57 30.84 -18.97
C ILE A 1105 -64.98 31.04 -17.51
N CYS A 1106 -65.87 30.17 -17.01
CA CYS A 1106 -66.35 30.25 -15.62
C CYS A 1106 -65.18 30.13 -14.62
N PRO A 1107 -64.97 31.12 -13.74
CA PRO A 1107 -64.13 30.96 -12.56
C PRO A 1107 -64.69 29.83 -11.68
N LEU A 1108 -63.81 29.15 -10.94
CA LEU A 1108 -64.20 28.03 -10.07
C LEU A 1108 -64.82 28.51 -8.75
N GLU A 1109 -65.91 29.28 -8.83
CA GLU A 1109 -66.66 29.75 -7.66
C GLU A 1109 -67.60 28.67 -7.10
N GLU A 1110 -67.60 28.57 -5.77
CA GLU A 1110 -68.53 27.86 -4.88
C GLU A 1110 -69.48 26.82 -5.49
N LYS A 1111 -68.95 25.62 -5.75
CA LYS A 1111 -69.74 24.43 -5.40
C LYS A 1111 -69.82 24.36 -3.88
N THR A 1112 -70.94 24.80 -3.33
CA THR A 1112 -71.30 24.62 -1.91
C THR A 1112 -71.08 23.18 -1.50
N SER A 1113 -69.98 22.96 -0.79
CA SER A 1113 -69.69 21.66 -0.20
C SER A 1113 -70.65 21.44 0.97
N VAL A 1114 -71.74 20.71 0.71
CA VAL A 1114 -72.51 20.07 1.76
C VAL A 1114 -71.62 18.98 2.36
N LEU A 1115 -70.75 19.40 3.28
CA LEU A 1115 -70.02 18.51 4.18
C LEU A 1115 -71.07 17.64 4.90
N PRO A 1116 -70.92 16.30 4.90
CA PRO A 1116 -71.79 15.46 5.71
C PRO A 1116 -71.52 15.76 7.18
N ASN A 1117 -72.46 16.47 7.81
CA ASN A 1117 -72.38 16.84 9.22
C ASN A 1117 -72.12 15.60 10.09
N SER A 1118 -71.19 15.75 11.02
CA SER A 1118 -70.79 14.75 12.03
C SER A 1118 -71.90 14.29 12.99
N LEU A 1119 -73.13 14.79 12.82
CA LEU A 1119 -74.34 14.38 13.55
C LEU A 1119 -74.70 12.90 13.37
N HIS A 1120 -74.38 12.29 12.22
CA HIS A 1120 -74.70 10.87 11.97
C HIS A 1120 -73.85 9.88 12.77
N ILE A 1121 -72.64 10.27 13.21
CA ILE A 1121 -71.77 9.40 14.02
C ILE A 1121 -72.21 9.41 15.49
N PHE A 1122 -72.75 10.52 15.99
CA PHE A 1122 -73.25 10.60 17.37
C PHE A 1122 -74.52 9.76 17.58
N ASN A 1123 -75.43 9.76 16.59
CA ASN A 1123 -76.67 8.98 16.64
C ASN A 1123 -76.47 7.45 16.46
N ALA A 1124 -75.25 7.00 16.13
CA ALA A 1124 -74.90 5.57 16.10
C ALA A 1124 -74.50 5.00 17.47
N ILE A 1125 -74.31 5.85 18.49
CA ILE A 1125 -73.84 5.45 19.83
C ILE A 1125 -74.98 5.48 20.87
N SER A 1126 -76.02 6.28 20.66
CA SER A 1126 -77.21 6.34 21.51
C SER A 1126 -78.36 5.49 20.95
N GLY A 1127 -78.40 4.20 21.27
CA GLY A 1127 -79.45 3.30 20.78
C GLY A 1127 -80.85 3.61 21.34
N THR A 1128 -81.82 3.94 20.47
CA THR A 1128 -83.27 3.69 20.63
C THR A 1128 -83.99 3.95 19.29
N PRO A 1129 -85.17 3.35 19.01
CA PRO A 1129 -85.56 3.03 17.64
C PRO A 1129 -86.71 3.85 17.03
N THR A 1130 -86.60 4.11 15.71
CA THR A 1130 -87.69 4.40 14.76
C THR A 1130 -87.29 3.80 13.40
N GLY A 1131 -88.13 3.16 12.60
CA GLY A 1131 -89.56 2.93 12.70
C GLY A 1131 -90.19 2.65 11.32
N THR A 1132 -90.11 1.40 10.84
CA THR A 1132 -90.92 0.77 9.75
C THR A 1132 -90.90 1.29 8.30
N MET A 1133 -91.11 0.32 7.38
CA MET A 1133 -91.40 0.39 5.91
C MET A 1133 -90.14 0.30 5.01
N VAL A 1134 -89.74 -0.82 4.38
CA VAL A 1134 -90.37 -1.89 3.55
C VAL A 1134 -90.49 -1.55 2.05
N HIS A 1135 -89.88 -2.43 1.23
CA HIS A 1135 -89.70 -2.50 -0.25
C HIS A 1135 -88.36 -1.98 -0.79
N GLY A 1136 -87.59 -2.71 -1.63
CA GLY A 1136 -87.63 -4.15 -1.96
C GLY A 1136 -86.98 -4.49 -3.32
N MET A 1137 -85.94 -5.37 -3.33
CA MET A 1137 -85.38 -6.13 -4.48
C MET A 1137 -84.78 -5.30 -5.66
N THR A 1138 -83.78 -5.73 -6.45
CA THR A 1138 -82.98 -6.99 -6.52
C THR A 1138 -81.59 -6.74 -7.15
N SER A 1139 -80.68 -7.67 -6.92
CA SER A 1139 -79.35 -7.89 -7.54
C SER A 1139 -79.20 -7.71 -9.06
N SER A 1140 -78.02 -7.27 -9.52
CA SER A 1140 -77.09 -8.15 -10.27
C SER A 1140 -75.67 -7.57 -10.46
N SER A 1141 -74.70 -8.47 -10.42
CA SER A 1141 -73.29 -8.33 -10.79
C SER A 1141 -73.06 -8.22 -12.31
N SER A 1142 -71.97 -7.56 -12.77
CA SER A 1142 -70.79 -8.24 -13.37
C SER A 1142 -69.86 -7.32 -14.19
N VAL A 1143 -68.55 -7.50 -13.96
CA VAL A 1143 -67.44 -7.49 -14.95
C VAL A 1143 -67.47 -6.46 -16.11
N LEU A 1144 -66.64 -5.41 -15.98
CA LEU A 1144 -65.45 -5.20 -16.83
C LEU A 1144 -64.45 -4.26 -16.12
#